data_AF-A0A2B7Y870-F1
#
_entry.id   AF-A0A2B7Y870-F1
#
_cell.length_a   1.000
_cell.length_b   1.000
_cell.length_c   1.000
_cell.angle_alpha   90.00
_cell.angle_beta   90.00
_cell.angle_gamma   90.00
#
_symmetry.space_group_name_H-M   'P 1'
#
loop_
_entity.id
_entity.type
_entity.pdbx_description
1 polymer ?
#
loop_
_entity_poly.entity_id
_entity_poly.type
_entity_poly.pdbx_seq_one_letter_code
_entity_poly.pdbx_strand_id
1 'polypeptide(L)'
;MAYQYPHEGQYYPQQPYQPHPQQPPQQPPQHSPQQQQQQHPHHPQHPVHPQQQQQQQQQQQQQQQQQQQYQLGSNPSYPVYSKPLLYPQVLLPAPPPYVPQHISQSPHSMSAPPPSHSPTKHQFHPPPTTDADFQYGASPPTQFYPIINQTNLYSSPRPPAPVQLPPRSQSQPQPQPHSTQHIQPPRLYPQVQIQARPPPIPERRSVSDTQQRPPKAQTPSRKPSLPRMRSKSPIKAQPHQPSASHGKPPIDYQLLLLSLADEYIDAAYSQGTAIALRQREQDIDEYCKLIATGLGCLEAVLKNWRLQPRTEALVRLRYARILYEETENDVEAETALSKGIDLCERNRLPDLKYSMQQLLARILHRSNPKAALKAVDGIIRDLETYRHVVWEYAFRLLRVTLSLSSSSHQDFVAALHNLQKISSLSSQNGDRGMFVIASIIEALAHLQHSPNADAIEQAQRALATARSYQLDDSVRDIVQINTLMQMIDVCCSLLEYDVNQSAQKLQAMQKAMDMNIGDKHWSVDGTFSIALSNRTSVGFGQDSDDIFRLDERGRAMMTLSWLSEHDLYALCYFLSSITLTAKNSQDGHKAEKYLSEGIRMMKSSFRSPRSTPESLAVASSRLEWRRMLYCNMLLQSTFLACARTDWKLAKDTLDELHNIANDLGGTLGDTILCLREYARGVLYQGTGDLKTALIAFRQPILSLSQAGNKTARNDPRRDTAILAALNTVLILTNPSQPANSSASKTLAALEPFCRNSPNKYIQAAYFLVCATTQTGSTIQTKRDLHISLNAATAISNSQITCMALTFMSWKYFHNVVSEQSEKSAMAARAMARKADDKLWISVAEELLATTLGQQGKAGEARVVRDRAANALSVLPPNVKKVLAAKSAAASAAQQHGGITPGAAVMKAIEI
;
A
#
# COMPACT_ATOMS: atom_id res chain seq x y z
N MET A 1 9.91 35.98 38.04
CA MET A 1 10.53 37.31 38.31
C MET A 1 11.53 37.60 37.19
N ALA A 2 11.99 38.85 37.06
CA ALA A 2 12.74 39.32 35.90
C ALA A 2 14.27 39.36 36.13
N TYR A 3 14.98 39.92 35.14
CA TYR A 3 16.40 40.31 35.09
C TYR A 3 17.45 39.20 34.82
N GLN A 4 18.63 39.47 34.24
CA GLN A 4 19.05 40.43 33.18
C GLN A 4 20.52 40.11 32.84
N TYR A 5 20.91 40.05 31.55
CA TYR A 5 22.32 39.91 31.14
C TYR A 5 22.90 41.25 30.65
N PRO A 6 24.19 41.56 30.94
CA PRO A 6 24.90 42.74 30.44
C PRO A 6 25.79 42.47 29.20
N HIS A 7 26.15 43.55 28.50
CA HIS A 7 27.27 43.65 27.54
C HIS A 7 28.64 43.69 28.31
N GLU A 8 29.86 43.70 27.72
CA GLU A 8 30.31 44.05 26.35
C GLU A 8 31.72 43.50 26.00
N GLY A 9 32.05 43.40 24.70
CA GLY A 9 33.44 43.41 24.15
C GLY A 9 34.23 42.07 24.13
N GLN A 10 35.25 41.88 23.26
CA GLN A 10 35.68 42.64 22.07
C GLN A 10 36.66 41.80 21.18
N TYR A 11 36.84 42.21 19.91
CA TYR A 11 37.91 41.84 18.93
C TYR A 11 37.89 40.52 18.12
N TYR A 12 38.08 40.69 16.80
CA TYR A 12 38.53 39.70 15.80
C TYR A 12 39.58 40.38 14.88
N PRO A 13 40.64 39.68 14.42
CA PRO A 13 41.60 40.20 13.43
C PRO A 13 41.25 39.86 11.97
N GLN A 14 41.85 40.57 10.99
CA GLN A 14 41.62 40.44 9.54
C GLN A 14 42.61 39.49 8.82
N GLN A 15 42.24 39.02 7.63
CA GLN A 15 43.10 38.49 6.54
C GLN A 15 42.48 38.88 5.15
N PRO A 16 43.20 38.78 4.00
CA PRO A 16 43.13 39.80 2.93
C PRO A 16 42.30 39.49 1.66
N TYR A 17 42.41 40.41 0.68
CA TYR A 17 41.58 40.63 -0.52
C TYR A 17 42.09 40.03 -1.85
N GLN A 18 41.16 40.01 -2.85
CA GLN A 18 41.31 39.88 -4.33
C GLN A 18 40.94 38.51 -4.97
N PRO A 19 40.43 38.49 -6.22
CA PRO A 19 39.44 39.39 -6.83
C PRO A 19 38.31 38.63 -7.57
N HIS A 20 37.30 39.33 -8.11
CA HIS A 20 36.21 38.75 -8.93
C HIS A 20 35.98 39.55 -10.24
N PRO A 21 35.53 38.89 -11.34
CA PRO A 21 35.27 39.52 -12.63
C PRO A 21 33.90 40.24 -12.71
N GLN A 22 33.73 41.08 -13.73
CA GLN A 22 32.66 42.08 -13.86
C GLN A 22 31.41 41.59 -14.61
N GLN A 23 30.27 42.26 -14.37
CA GLN A 23 29.07 42.24 -15.22
C GLN A 23 28.69 43.68 -15.64
N PRO A 24 28.06 43.91 -16.82
CA PRO A 24 27.63 45.24 -17.25
C PRO A 24 26.26 45.69 -16.66
N PRO A 25 26.00 47.00 -16.51
CA PRO A 25 24.79 47.52 -15.87
C PRO A 25 23.61 47.81 -16.84
N GLN A 26 22.40 47.90 -16.28
CA GLN A 26 21.19 48.43 -16.95
C GLN A 26 20.93 49.90 -16.55
N GLN A 27 20.14 50.64 -17.34
CA GLN A 27 19.74 52.05 -17.08
C GLN A 27 18.24 52.33 -17.38
N PRO A 28 17.67 53.43 -16.84
CA PRO A 28 16.21 53.62 -16.66
C PRO A 28 15.49 54.45 -17.75
N PRO A 29 14.13 54.57 -17.72
CA PRO A 29 13.32 55.14 -18.81
C PRO A 29 12.69 56.53 -18.54
N GLN A 30 12.29 57.27 -19.60
CA GLN A 30 11.28 58.35 -19.56
C GLN A 30 10.65 58.65 -20.97
N HIS A 31 9.64 59.54 -21.05
CA HIS A 31 8.68 59.70 -22.17
C HIS A 31 8.73 61.05 -22.94
N SER A 32 8.06 61.09 -24.13
CA SER A 32 7.31 62.22 -24.77
C SER A 32 7.95 62.91 -26.01
N PRO A 33 7.21 63.64 -26.88
CA PRO A 33 5.83 63.47 -27.41
C PRO A 33 5.72 63.66 -28.97
N GLN A 34 4.63 64.28 -29.48
CA GLN A 34 4.18 64.48 -30.89
C GLN A 34 5.08 65.47 -31.73
N GLN A 35 4.88 65.81 -33.04
CA GLN A 35 3.64 65.96 -33.85
C GLN A 35 3.83 66.18 -35.40
N GLN A 36 2.84 65.72 -36.20
CA GLN A 36 2.28 66.24 -37.50
C GLN A 36 2.97 66.30 -38.90
N GLN A 37 2.15 65.93 -39.91
CA GLN A 37 2.06 66.36 -41.35
C GLN A 37 3.22 66.02 -42.32
N GLN A 38 3.01 65.69 -43.61
CA GLN A 38 1.82 65.55 -44.50
C GLN A 38 2.11 64.38 -45.52
N GLN A 39 1.42 64.01 -46.61
CA GLN A 39 0.31 64.55 -47.44
C GLN A 39 -0.57 63.38 -48.01
N HIS A 40 -1.00 63.44 -49.29
CA HIS A 40 -1.97 62.56 -50.01
C HIS A 40 -1.65 62.56 -51.56
N PRO A 41 -2.36 61.91 -52.53
CA PRO A 41 -3.73 61.35 -52.49
C PRO A 41 -4.13 60.08 -53.35
N HIS A 42 -5.36 59.58 -53.10
CA HIS A 42 -6.39 58.99 -54.01
C HIS A 42 -6.43 57.55 -54.58
N HIS A 43 -7.69 57.14 -54.86
CA HIS A 43 -8.27 55.98 -55.61
C HIS A 43 -8.18 56.17 -57.17
N PRO A 44 -8.77 55.35 -58.12
CA PRO A 44 -9.80 54.28 -58.02
C PRO A 44 -9.78 53.05 -59.00
N GLN A 45 -10.80 52.17 -58.87
CA GLN A 45 -11.56 51.43 -59.93
C GLN A 45 -10.98 50.22 -60.73
N HIS A 46 -11.93 49.53 -61.41
CA HIS A 46 -11.81 48.36 -62.34
C HIS A 46 -11.33 48.79 -63.77
N PRO A 47 -11.41 48.00 -64.89
CA PRO A 47 -11.78 46.57 -65.12
C PRO A 47 -10.91 45.79 -66.18
N VAL A 48 -11.41 44.63 -66.66
CA VAL A 48 -11.23 43.98 -67.99
C VAL A 48 -10.25 42.79 -68.15
N HIS A 49 -10.86 41.68 -68.63
CA HIS A 49 -10.45 40.56 -69.52
C HIS A 49 -9.19 40.63 -70.41
N PRO A 50 -8.77 39.52 -71.09
CA PRO A 50 -9.50 38.26 -71.40
C PRO A 50 -8.76 36.99 -70.87
N GLN A 51 -8.88 35.71 -71.30
CA GLN A 51 -9.67 34.85 -72.24
C GLN A 51 -9.50 33.38 -71.69
N GLN A 52 -10.04 32.21 -72.09
CA GLN A 52 -10.98 31.55 -73.05
C GLN A 52 -11.25 30.12 -72.40
N GLN A 53 -12.06 29.13 -72.80
CA GLN A 53 -13.05 28.84 -73.86
C GLN A 53 -13.93 27.63 -73.41
N GLN A 54 -15.21 27.52 -73.88
CA GLN A 54 -16.02 26.27 -73.99
C GLN A 54 -16.42 25.47 -72.70
N GLN A 55 -17.60 24.83 -72.58
CA GLN A 55 -18.83 24.79 -73.42
C GLN A 55 -20.06 24.27 -72.62
N GLN A 56 -21.30 24.66 -73.02
CA GLN A 56 -22.59 23.93 -72.82
C GLN A 56 -23.17 23.73 -71.38
N GLN A 57 -24.50 23.68 -71.12
CA GLN A 57 -25.71 24.06 -71.89
C GLN A 57 -26.97 24.22 -70.97
N GLN A 58 -27.90 25.14 -71.31
CA GLN A 58 -29.39 25.13 -71.12
C GLN A 58 -30.06 24.77 -69.74
N GLN A 59 -30.84 25.67 -69.10
CA GLN A 59 -32.33 25.87 -69.16
C GLN A 59 -33.14 24.92 -68.23
N GLN A 60 -34.33 25.24 -67.65
CA GLN A 60 -35.17 26.46 -67.57
C GLN A 60 -36.23 26.33 -66.43
N GLN A 61 -36.69 27.46 -65.82
CA GLN A 61 -38.09 27.76 -65.35
C GLN A 61 -38.83 26.76 -64.37
N GLN A 62 -39.89 27.09 -63.60
CA GLN A 62 -40.58 28.34 -63.22
C GLN A 62 -41.33 28.21 -61.85
N GLN A 63 -41.96 29.31 -61.44
CA GLN A 63 -43.20 29.54 -60.64
C GLN A 63 -44.16 28.31 -60.36
N GLN A 64 -45.06 28.27 -59.35
CA GLN A 64 -45.58 29.29 -58.41
C GLN A 64 -46.32 28.68 -57.17
N GLN A 65 -46.44 29.48 -56.10
CA GLN A 65 -47.55 29.65 -55.12
C GLN A 65 -48.52 28.52 -54.64
N GLN A 66 -48.69 28.52 -53.30
CA GLN A 66 -49.96 28.48 -52.51
C GLN A 66 -50.65 27.18 -52.01
N GLN A 67 -50.93 27.22 -50.69
CA GLN A 67 -52.09 26.75 -49.91
C GLN A 67 -52.39 25.26 -49.58
N GLN A 68 -52.39 25.01 -48.26
CA GLN A 68 -53.35 24.27 -47.41
C GLN A 68 -53.49 22.72 -47.40
N GLN A 69 -53.58 22.24 -46.15
CA GLN A 69 -54.42 21.16 -45.60
C GLN A 69 -53.81 19.76 -45.33
N TYR A 70 -54.35 19.14 -44.28
CA TYR A 70 -53.86 17.98 -43.51
C TYR A 70 -53.81 16.63 -44.26
N GLN A 71 -52.83 15.79 -43.91
CA GLN A 71 -53.10 14.39 -43.50
C GLN A 71 -51.95 13.76 -42.68
N LEU A 72 -52.19 12.58 -42.09
CA LEU A 72 -51.25 11.84 -41.23
C LEU A 72 -50.08 11.21 -42.02
N GLY A 73 -48.88 11.13 -41.43
CA GLY A 73 -47.74 10.45 -42.04
C GLY A 73 -46.60 10.05 -41.09
N SER A 74 -46.39 8.74 -40.94
CA SER A 74 -45.13 7.98 -40.81
C SER A 74 -43.87 8.57 -40.12
N ASN A 75 -43.25 7.73 -39.26
CA ASN A 75 -41.84 7.80 -38.83
C ASN A 75 -40.85 7.95 -40.01
N PRO A 76 -39.75 8.71 -39.82
CA PRO A 76 -38.48 8.52 -40.50
C PRO A 76 -37.39 7.93 -39.58
N SER A 77 -36.61 7.00 -40.13
CA SER A 77 -35.57 6.18 -39.47
C SER A 77 -34.30 6.93 -39.04
N TYR A 78 -33.58 6.38 -38.07
CA TYR A 78 -32.15 6.68 -37.83
C TYR A 78 -31.25 5.94 -38.85
N PRO A 79 -30.11 6.51 -39.26
CA PRO A 79 -29.10 5.81 -40.06
C PRO A 79 -28.25 4.86 -39.20
N VAL A 80 -27.89 3.70 -39.75
CA VAL A 80 -26.99 2.71 -39.14
C VAL A 80 -25.64 2.74 -39.86
N TYR A 81 -24.54 2.65 -39.11
CA TYR A 81 -23.18 2.51 -39.67
C TYR A 81 -22.52 1.17 -39.26
N SER A 82 -21.68 0.66 -40.15
CA SER A 82 -21.29 -0.76 -40.23
C SER A 82 -20.09 -1.18 -39.36
N LYS A 83 -20.03 -2.47 -38.99
CA LYS A 83 -18.84 -3.13 -38.42
C LYS A 83 -18.15 -4.06 -39.44
N PRO A 84 -16.81 -4.03 -39.59
CA PRO A 84 -16.03 -5.07 -40.27
C PRO A 84 -15.47 -6.15 -39.32
N LEU A 85 -15.08 -7.29 -39.90
CA LEU A 85 -14.47 -8.49 -39.28
C LEU A 85 -13.59 -9.17 -40.37
N LEU A 86 -12.56 -10.00 -40.14
CA LEU A 86 -11.91 -10.54 -38.93
C LEU A 86 -10.49 -11.09 -39.29
N TYR A 87 -9.87 -11.80 -38.35
CA TYR A 87 -8.81 -12.85 -38.49
C TYR A 87 -7.32 -12.44 -38.48
N PRO A 88 -6.39 -13.36 -38.09
CA PRO A 88 -6.56 -14.79 -37.80
C PRO A 88 -6.25 -15.26 -36.36
N GLN A 89 -6.47 -16.54 -36.09
CA GLN A 89 -6.12 -17.26 -34.85
C GLN A 89 -5.19 -18.45 -35.18
N VAL A 90 -4.34 -18.88 -34.24
CA VAL A 90 -3.40 -20.02 -34.41
C VAL A 90 -3.73 -21.14 -33.39
N LEU A 91 -3.45 -22.38 -33.79
CA LEU A 91 -3.84 -23.63 -33.14
C LEU A 91 -2.93 -24.00 -31.95
N LEU A 92 -3.51 -24.65 -30.94
CA LEU A 92 -2.81 -25.46 -29.92
C LEU A 92 -3.60 -26.77 -29.69
N PRO A 93 -2.95 -27.89 -29.28
CA PRO A 93 -3.52 -29.24 -29.39
C PRO A 93 -4.45 -29.63 -28.22
N ALA A 94 -5.31 -30.62 -28.47
CA ALA A 94 -6.28 -31.17 -27.51
C ALA A 94 -5.75 -32.42 -26.76
N PRO A 95 -6.22 -32.71 -25.53
CA PRO A 95 -5.97 -33.96 -24.82
C PRO A 95 -6.78 -35.15 -25.41
N PRO A 96 -6.36 -36.41 -25.16
CA PRO A 96 -7.01 -37.59 -25.72
C PRO A 96 -8.39 -37.90 -25.08
N PRO A 97 -9.36 -38.46 -25.84
CA PRO A 97 -10.70 -38.76 -25.37
C PRO A 97 -10.85 -40.12 -24.70
N TYR A 98 -11.82 -40.22 -23.78
CA TYR A 98 -12.31 -41.48 -23.19
C TYR A 98 -13.63 -41.88 -23.86
N VAL A 99 -13.78 -43.17 -24.24
CA VAL A 99 -15.02 -43.76 -24.78
C VAL A 99 -15.11 -45.25 -24.35
N PRO A 100 -16.30 -45.89 -24.37
CA PRO A 100 -16.71 -46.75 -23.24
C PRO A 100 -17.02 -48.22 -23.63
N GLN A 101 -17.40 -49.06 -22.64
CA GLN A 101 -18.58 -49.97 -22.73
C GLN A 101 -18.88 -50.79 -21.43
N HIS A 102 -20.13 -50.73 -20.97
CA HIS A 102 -21.12 -51.83 -20.81
C HIS A 102 -20.82 -53.19 -20.09
N ILE A 103 -21.92 -53.76 -19.53
CA ILE A 103 -22.27 -55.20 -19.27
C ILE A 103 -22.21 -55.77 -17.82
N SER A 104 -23.41 -55.89 -17.23
CA SER A 104 -24.07 -57.05 -16.56
C SER A 104 -23.57 -57.77 -15.28
N GLN A 105 -24.52 -57.88 -14.34
CA GLN A 105 -24.97 -59.11 -13.62
C GLN A 105 -24.03 -59.88 -12.66
N SER A 106 -24.23 -59.66 -11.34
CA SER A 106 -24.58 -60.64 -10.26
C SER A 106 -23.81 -61.98 -10.05
N PRO A 107 -23.96 -62.66 -8.90
CA PRO A 107 -24.06 -62.19 -7.50
C PRO A 107 -23.01 -62.90 -6.59
N HIS A 108 -22.96 -62.60 -5.28
CA HIS A 108 -23.00 -63.58 -4.16
C HIS A 108 -22.80 -62.89 -2.80
N SER A 109 -23.01 -63.63 -1.70
CA SER A 109 -23.15 -63.14 -0.33
C SER A 109 -21.97 -63.53 0.58
N MET A 110 -21.67 -62.73 1.61
CA MET A 110 -21.63 -63.19 3.03
C MET A 110 -21.34 -62.10 4.07
N SER A 111 -22.13 -62.15 5.15
CA SER A 111 -21.91 -61.74 6.55
C SER A 111 -20.61 -61.02 6.99
N ALA A 112 -20.74 -59.80 7.55
CA ALA A 112 -20.36 -59.44 8.96
C ALA A 112 -20.37 -57.89 9.20
N PRO A 113 -20.67 -57.38 10.42
CA PRO A 113 -20.72 -55.93 10.71
C PRO A 113 -19.49 -55.36 11.45
N PRO A 114 -19.13 -54.08 11.25
CA PRO A 114 -18.23 -53.33 12.14
C PRO A 114 -18.97 -52.75 13.38
N PRO A 115 -18.27 -52.53 14.51
CA PRO A 115 -18.89 -52.11 15.78
C PRO A 115 -19.13 -50.60 15.89
N SER A 116 -20.00 -50.21 16.83
CA SER A 116 -20.21 -48.83 17.25
C SER A 116 -19.28 -48.46 18.43
N HIS A 117 -18.61 -47.32 18.33
CA HIS A 117 -17.95 -46.67 19.47
C HIS A 117 -18.24 -45.17 19.48
N SER A 118 -18.35 -44.62 20.68
CA SER A 118 -18.84 -43.27 20.96
C SER A 118 -17.70 -42.22 20.99
N PRO A 119 -17.96 -40.96 20.63
CA PRO A 119 -16.98 -39.88 20.75
C PRO A 119 -16.81 -39.44 22.21
N THR A 120 -15.58 -39.56 22.73
CA THR A 120 -15.22 -39.09 24.07
C THR A 120 -15.23 -37.56 24.14
N LYS A 121 -15.88 -36.98 25.15
CA LYS A 121 -15.80 -35.54 25.43
C LYS A 121 -14.49 -35.20 26.15
N HIS A 122 -13.63 -34.40 25.55
CA HIS A 122 -12.57 -33.70 26.29
C HIS A 122 -13.08 -32.34 26.78
N GLN A 123 -12.74 -32.00 28.02
CA GLN A 123 -13.17 -30.78 28.70
C GLN A 123 -12.22 -29.62 28.36
N PHE A 124 -12.78 -28.43 28.12
CA PHE A 124 -12.03 -27.17 28.16
C PHE A 124 -12.24 -26.51 29.52
N HIS A 125 -11.14 -26.14 30.19
CA HIS A 125 -11.18 -25.32 31.40
C HIS A 125 -11.16 -23.83 31.05
N PRO A 126 -12.12 -23.02 31.52
CA PRO A 126 -11.96 -21.57 31.62
C PRO A 126 -11.26 -21.18 32.95
N PRO A 127 -10.51 -20.07 32.99
CA PRO A 127 -10.13 -19.42 34.26
C PRO A 127 -11.35 -18.74 34.92
N PRO A 128 -11.32 -18.49 36.24
CA PRO A 128 -12.51 -18.07 36.99
C PRO A 128 -12.87 -16.60 36.81
N THR A 129 -14.17 -16.32 36.78
CA THR A 129 -14.77 -14.98 36.97
C THR A 129 -15.86 -15.07 38.02
N THR A 130 -15.91 -14.11 38.94
CA THR A 130 -16.84 -14.07 40.08
C THR A 130 -18.31 -13.90 39.67
N ASP A 131 -19.22 -14.45 40.46
CA ASP A 131 -20.65 -14.54 40.17
C ASP A 131 -21.41 -13.20 40.10
N ALA A 132 -22.38 -13.13 39.19
CA ALA A 132 -23.57 -12.30 39.29
C ALA A 132 -24.68 -12.88 38.39
N ASP A 133 -25.62 -13.62 38.98
CA ASP A 133 -26.80 -14.17 38.29
C ASP A 133 -27.69 -13.08 37.68
N PHE A 134 -28.15 -13.28 36.44
CA PHE A 134 -29.49 -12.85 36.02
C PHE A 134 -30.05 -13.77 34.92
N GLN A 135 -31.18 -14.40 35.20
CA GLN A 135 -31.91 -15.25 34.25
C GLN A 135 -32.72 -14.41 33.27
N TYR A 136 -32.73 -14.80 31.99
CA TYR A 136 -33.82 -14.47 31.07
C TYR A 136 -34.11 -15.64 30.11
N GLY A 137 -35.39 -15.91 29.87
CA GLY A 137 -35.86 -16.95 28.95
C GLY A 137 -36.72 -16.38 27.82
N ALA A 138 -37.44 -17.28 27.14
CA ALA A 138 -38.34 -17.06 26.01
C ALA A 138 -37.67 -16.63 24.68
N SER A 139 -37.76 -17.52 23.68
CA SER A 139 -37.35 -17.29 22.29
C SER A 139 -38.54 -16.79 21.43
N PRO A 140 -38.33 -15.82 20.51
CA PRO A 140 -39.29 -15.46 19.48
C PRO A 140 -39.06 -16.27 18.17
N PRO A 141 -40.10 -16.47 17.33
CA PRO A 141 -40.04 -17.38 16.18
C PRO A 141 -39.49 -16.77 14.88
N THR A 142 -39.03 -17.65 14.00
CA THR A 142 -38.56 -17.37 12.63
C THR A 142 -39.66 -16.77 11.74
N GLN A 143 -39.32 -15.79 10.89
CA GLN A 143 -40.18 -15.36 9.77
C GLN A 143 -39.42 -15.39 8.44
N PHE A 144 -40.09 -15.90 7.41
CA PHE A 144 -39.62 -15.94 6.03
C PHE A 144 -39.98 -14.66 5.27
N TYR A 145 -39.15 -14.28 4.30
CA TYR A 145 -39.54 -13.37 3.21
C TYR A 145 -39.48 -14.11 1.86
N PRO A 146 -40.53 -14.04 1.01
CA PRO A 146 -40.54 -14.70 -0.29
C PRO A 146 -39.76 -13.90 -1.36
N ILE A 147 -39.08 -14.62 -2.25
CA ILE A 147 -38.43 -14.05 -3.44
C ILE A 147 -39.43 -14.09 -4.60
N ILE A 148 -39.59 -12.97 -5.30
CA ILE A 148 -40.44 -12.89 -6.50
C ILE A 148 -39.59 -13.24 -7.74
N ASN A 149 -39.81 -14.44 -8.29
CA ASN A 149 -39.34 -14.81 -9.63
C ASN A 149 -40.37 -14.40 -10.69
N GLN A 150 -39.91 -13.99 -11.87
CA GLN A 150 -40.74 -13.84 -13.07
C GLN A 150 -40.33 -14.87 -14.12
N THR A 151 -41.30 -15.66 -14.56
CA THR A 151 -41.18 -16.61 -15.68
C THR A 151 -41.59 -15.95 -16.99
N ASN A 152 -40.93 -16.31 -18.08
CA ASN A 152 -41.58 -16.37 -19.40
C ASN A 152 -40.96 -17.49 -20.25
N LEU A 153 -41.83 -18.13 -21.05
CA LEU A 153 -41.51 -19.24 -21.95
C LEU A 153 -41.68 -18.78 -23.40
N TYR A 154 -40.96 -19.38 -24.34
CA TYR A 154 -41.46 -19.88 -25.64
C TYR A 154 -40.31 -20.55 -26.44
N SER A 155 -40.64 -21.43 -27.39
CA SER A 155 -39.70 -22.43 -27.93
C SER A 155 -39.81 -22.67 -29.44
N SER A 156 -38.67 -22.95 -30.10
CA SER A 156 -38.52 -23.65 -31.39
C SER A 156 -39.08 -22.96 -32.67
N PRO A 157 -38.82 -23.48 -33.91
CA PRO A 157 -37.91 -24.55 -34.36
C PRO A 157 -36.89 -24.12 -35.47
N ARG A 158 -36.15 -25.09 -36.04
CA ARG A 158 -35.18 -24.99 -37.15
C ARG A 158 -35.48 -26.07 -38.22
N PRO A 159 -35.34 -25.82 -39.53
CA PRO A 159 -34.46 -26.65 -40.41
C PRO A 159 -33.81 -25.83 -41.57
N PRO A 160 -33.36 -26.40 -42.72
CA PRO A 160 -32.11 -27.15 -42.91
C PRO A 160 -31.13 -26.54 -43.97
N ALA A 161 -30.14 -27.32 -44.43
CA ALA A 161 -29.03 -26.98 -45.36
C ALA A 161 -29.40 -27.25 -46.86
N PRO A 162 -28.51 -27.44 -47.89
CA PRO A 162 -27.01 -27.51 -47.98
C PRO A 162 -26.35 -26.86 -49.25
N VAL A 163 -25.07 -27.19 -49.56
CA VAL A 163 -24.45 -27.52 -50.89
C VAL A 163 -23.07 -26.89 -51.26
N GLN A 164 -22.10 -27.79 -51.58
CA GLN A 164 -20.87 -27.72 -52.43
C GLN A 164 -19.60 -26.87 -52.16
N LEU A 165 -18.48 -27.47 -52.60
CA LEU A 165 -17.10 -26.99 -52.78
C LEU A 165 -16.69 -27.19 -54.26
N PRO A 166 -15.75 -26.39 -54.81
CA PRO A 166 -14.59 -26.95 -55.52
C PRO A 166 -13.23 -26.22 -55.18
N PRO A 167 -12.05 -26.68 -55.68
CA PRO A 167 -10.75 -26.48 -55.00
C PRO A 167 -9.61 -25.79 -55.82
N ARG A 168 -8.38 -25.75 -55.21
CA ARG A 168 -7.03 -25.50 -55.81
C ARG A 168 -6.68 -24.02 -56.17
N SER A 169 -5.43 -23.53 -56.22
CA SER A 169 -4.05 -24.13 -56.21
C SER A 169 -2.95 -23.27 -55.53
N GLN A 170 -1.93 -23.97 -54.99
CA GLN A 170 -0.46 -23.74 -54.83
C GLN A 170 0.27 -22.39 -55.09
N SER A 171 1.20 -22.05 -54.16
CA SER A 171 2.58 -21.47 -54.35
C SER A 171 2.73 -20.01 -54.88
N GLN A 172 3.85 -19.25 -54.75
CA GLN A 172 5.25 -19.49 -54.29
C GLN A 172 5.91 -18.16 -53.77
N PRO A 173 6.96 -18.15 -52.91
CA PRO A 173 7.59 -16.91 -52.39
C PRO A 173 8.99 -16.54 -52.95
N GLN A 174 9.42 -15.27 -52.81
CA GLN A 174 10.77 -14.75 -53.17
C GLN A 174 11.28 -13.58 -52.27
N PRO A 175 12.57 -13.15 -52.32
CA PRO A 175 13.31 -12.68 -51.13
C PRO A 175 13.97 -11.26 -51.18
N GLN A 176 14.84 -10.97 -50.19
CA GLN A 176 15.66 -9.75 -49.99
C GLN A 176 16.87 -9.60 -50.94
N PRO A 177 17.51 -8.40 -50.95
CA PRO A 177 18.98 -8.33 -50.85
C PRO A 177 19.53 -7.25 -49.87
N HIS A 178 20.85 -7.23 -49.66
CA HIS A 178 21.62 -6.30 -48.80
C HIS A 178 22.49 -5.29 -49.59
N SER A 179 23.11 -4.31 -48.92
CA SER A 179 24.34 -3.60 -49.35
C SER A 179 25.06 -2.92 -48.17
N THR A 180 26.35 -2.59 -48.32
CA THR A 180 27.28 -2.11 -47.26
C THR A 180 28.21 -0.98 -47.76
N GLN A 181 28.76 -0.14 -46.86
CA GLN A 181 30.04 0.58 -47.04
C GLN A 181 30.58 1.23 -45.74
N HIS A 182 31.83 1.73 -45.74
CA HIS A 182 32.65 1.90 -44.52
C HIS A 182 33.79 2.95 -44.69
N ILE A 183 33.91 3.97 -43.82
CA ILE A 183 35.04 4.94 -43.73
C ILE A 183 35.29 5.33 -42.23
N GLN A 184 36.50 5.81 -41.86
CA GLN A 184 36.91 6.21 -40.48
C GLN A 184 37.73 7.57 -40.44
N PRO A 185 38.56 7.93 -39.43
CA PRO A 185 38.20 8.88 -38.34
C PRO A 185 39.26 10.01 -38.08
N PRO A 186 39.16 10.74 -36.94
CA PRO A 186 40.34 10.88 -36.05
C PRO A 186 40.05 10.75 -34.52
N ARG A 187 41.09 10.94 -33.69
CA ARG A 187 41.22 10.54 -32.25
C ARG A 187 40.87 11.66 -31.22
N LEU A 188 40.82 11.45 -29.89
CA LEU A 188 41.97 11.24 -28.96
C LEU A 188 41.62 10.75 -27.53
N TYR A 189 42.68 10.27 -26.85
CA TYR A 189 42.93 9.99 -25.42
C TYR A 189 43.02 8.50 -24.99
N PRO A 190 43.87 8.16 -23.99
CA PRO A 190 44.69 6.93 -24.09
C PRO A 190 44.37 5.83 -23.06
N GLN A 191 44.65 4.58 -23.45
CA GLN A 191 44.68 3.41 -22.58
C GLN A 191 46.10 2.83 -22.54
N VAL A 192 46.58 2.46 -21.35
CA VAL A 192 47.91 1.82 -21.17
C VAL A 192 47.82 0.32 -21.48
N GLN A 193 48.67 -0.17 -22.38
CA GLN A 193 48.80 -1.61 -22.65
C GLN A 193 49.87 -2.24 -21.74
N ILE A 194 49.56 -3.43 -21.22
CA ILE A 194 50.53 -4.29 -20.53
C ILE A 194 51.00 -5.38 -21.51
N GLN A 195 52.31 -5.54 -21.67
CA GLN A 195 52.89 -6.61 -22.48
C GLN A 195 52.94 -7.92 -21.69
N ALA A 196 52.48 -9.02 -22.29
CA ALA A 196 52.65 -10.37 -21.74
C ALA A 196 53.90 -11.04 -22.32
N ARG A 197 54.79 -11.54 -21.45
CA ARG A 197 55.95 -12.36 -21.84
C ARG A 197 56.08 -13.57 -20.89
N PRO A 198 55.97 -14.82 -21.36
CA PRO A 198 56.09 -16.00 -20.51
C PRO A 198 57.56 -16.40 -20.25
N PRO A 199 57.93 -16.78 -19.01
CA PRO A 199 59.15 -17.55 -18.72
C PRO A 199 58.91 -19.07 -18.88
N PRO A 200 59.98 -19.89 -19.05
CA PRO A 200 59.87 -21.28 -19.51
C PRO A 200 59.73 -22.34 -18.41
N ILE A 201 59.35 -23.56 -18.84
CA ILE A 201 59.20 -24.78 -18.05
C ILE A 201 60.56 -25.50 -17.88
N PRO A 202 60.87 -26.07 -16.70
CA PRO A 202 61.83 -27.16 -16.54
C PRO A 202 61.11 -28.51 -16.36
N GLU A 203 61.44 -29.51 -17.19
CA GLU A 203 60.93 -30.88 -17.05
C GLU A 203 61.57 -31.62 -15.86
N ARG A 204 60.83 -32.57 -15.25
CA ARG A 204 61.44 -33.83 -14.77
C ARG A 204 60.46 -35.00 -14.64
N ARG A 205 60.59 -35.90 -15.61
CA ARG A 205 60.29 -37.37 -15.64
C ARG A 205 59.32 -37.97 -14.63
N SER A 206 58.33 -38.65 -15.20
CA SER A 206 57.44 -39.65 -14.59
C SER A 206 58.19 -40.82 -13.93
N VAL A 207 57.57 -41.36 -12.88
CA VAL A 207 57.43 -42.82 -12.68
C VAL A 207 55.99 -43.07 -12.24
N SER A 208 55.32 -44.05 -12.85
CA SER A 208 54.01 -44.52 -12.41
C SER A 208 54.20 -45.71 -11.46
N ASP A 209 53.42 -45.80 -10.39
CA ASP A 209 52.78 -47.08 -10.08
C ASP A 209 51.48 -46.91 -9.26
N THR A 210 50.69 -47.98 -9.16
CA THR A 210 49.26 -47.89 -8.82
C THR A 210 48.80 -49.01 -7.88
N GLN A 211 47.92 -48.65 -6.93
CA GLN A 211 47.08 -49.55 -6.11
C GLN A 211 47.81 -50.53 -5.16
N GLN A 212 47.44 -50.51 -3.88
CA GLN A 212 46.47 -51.47 -3.31
C GLN A 212 46.09 -51.10 -1.86
N ARG A 213 45.14 -51.83 -1.26
CA ARG A 213 44.40 -51.53 -0.02
C ARG A 213 43.82 -52.87 0.52
N PRO A 214 43.22 -52.94 1.73
CA PRO A 214 43.71 -52.76 3.12
C PRO A 214 44.13 -54.18 3.68
N PRO A 215 43.96 -54.64 4.96
CA PRO A 215 43.42 -54.00 6.17
C PRO A 215 44.03 -54.35 7.57
N LYS A 216 43.46 -53.66 8.59
CA LYS A 216 43.27 -54.07 10.01
C LYS A 216 44.47 -54.19 10.97
N ALA A 217 44.54 -53.20 11.87
CA ALA A 217 44.57 -53.32 13.34
C ALA A 217 45.51 -54.32 14.04
N GLN A 218 46.36 -53.78 14.93
CA GLN A 218 46.27 -54.03 16.38
C GLN A 218 47.18 -53.09 17.19
N THR A 219 46.76 -52.71 18.40
CA THR A 219 47.63 -52.18 19.47
C THR A 219 48.23 -53.36 20.25
N PRO A 220 49.43 -53.23 20.83
CA PRO A 220 49.45 -52.90 22.26
C PRO A 220 50.60 -52.00 22.74
N SER A 221 50.42 -51.46 23.94
CA SER A 221 51.40 -50.71 24.72
C SER A 221 52.58 -51.55 25.21
N ARG A 222 53.80 -50.99 25.18
CA ARG A 222 54.73 -51.08 26.33
C ARG A 222 55.88 -50.05 26.31
N LYS A 223 56.05 -49.34 27.42
CA LYS A 223 57.36 -48.83 27.93
C LYS A 223 57.88 -49.84 28.99
N PRO A 224 59.03 -49.66 29.67
CA PRO A 224 60.17 -48.77 29.44
C PRO A 224 61.55 -49.50 29.45
N SER A 225 62.64 -48.84 29.00
CA SER A 225 64.00 -49.05 29.57
C SER A 225 65.03 -47.98 29.16
N LEU A 226 65.77 -47.52 30.17
CA LEU A 226 67.12 -46.91 30.14
C LEU A 226 68.01 -47.82 31.05
N PRO A 227 69.31 -47.58 31.37
CA PRO A 227 70.26 -46.53 30.92
C PRO A 227 71.72 -46.99 30.58
N ARG A 228 72.47 -46.16 29.84
CA ARG A 228 73.96 -45.96 29.93
C ARG A 228 74.34 -44.74 29.04
N MET A 229 75.02 -43.67 29.50
CA MET A 229 76.46 -43.51 29.87
C MET A 229 77.43 -43.93 28.72
N ARG A 230 78.53 -43.22 28.36
CA ARG A 230 79.33 -42.21 29.11
C ARG A 230 80.36 -41.41 28.23
N SER A 231 80.33 -40.07 28.25
CA SER A 231 81.45 -39.11 27.99
C SER A 231 80.89 -37.65 28.02
N LYS A 232 81.43 -36.56 28.60
CA LYS A 232 82.73 -36.17 29.23
C LYS A 232 83.92 -36.05 28.27
N SER A 233 84.61 -34.90 28.08
CA SER A 233 84.62 -33.53 28.68
C SER A 233 85.30 -32.54 27.68
N PRO A 234 85.65 -31.24 27.94
CA PRO A 234 85.50 -30.39 29.14
C PRO A 234 84.95 -28.94 28.91
N ILE A 235 84.92 -28.17 30.00
CA ILE A 235 84.31 -26.85 30.22
C ILE A 235 85.19 -25.66 29.76
N LYS A 236 84.56 -24.55 29.36
CA LYS A 236 84.96 -23.18 29.76
C LYS A 236 83.75 -22.41 30.30
N ALA A 237 83.94 -21.70 31.42
CA ALA A 237 83.02 -20.72 32.00
C ALA A 237 83.39 -19.31 31.44
N GLN A 238 82.65 -18.20 31.58
CA GLN A 238 81.39 -17.76 32.24
C GLN A 238 80.96 -16.46 31.46
N PRO A 239 79.97 -15.59 31.83
CA PRO A 239 79.01 -15.62 32.93
C PRO A 239 77.53 -15.34 32.57
N HIS A 240 76.68 -15.52 33.59
CA HIS A 240 75.32 -15.01 33.83
C HIS A 240 74.59 -14.21 32.72
N GLN A 241 73.46 -14.79 32.27
CA GLN A 241 72.19 -14.06 32.12
C GLN A 241 71.07 -14.83 32.86
N PRO A 242 70.01 -14.16 33.35
CA PRO A 242 69.11 -14.72 34.35
C PRO A 242 68.14 -15.78 33.83
N SER A 243 67.63 -16.58 34.77
CA SER A 243 66.56 -17.57 34.57
C SER A 243 65.30 -16.96 33.95
N ALA A 244 64.67 -17.70 33.04
CA ALA A 244 63.39 -17.32 32.44
C ALA A 244 62.33 -17.02 33.52
N SER A 245 61.78 -15.81 33.51
CA SER A 245 60.54 -15.53 34.22
C SER A 245 59.38 -16.20 33.49
N HIS A 246 58.38 -16.66 34.25
CA HIS A 246 57.13 -17.15 33.68
C HIS A 246 56.30 -15.98 33.14
N GLY A 247 56.67 -15.49 31.95
CA GLY A 247 55.87 -14.52 31.21
C GLY A 247 54.48 -15.10 30.93
N LYS A 248 53.44 -14.36 31.31
CA LYS A 248 52.08 -14.60 30.83
C LYS A 248 52.09 -14.58 29.29
N PRO A 249 51.25 -15.36 28.59
CA PRO A 249 51.16 -15.27 27.14
C PRO A 249 50.89 -13.82 26.72
N PRO A 250 51.52 -13.32 25.65
CA PRO A 250 51.35 -11.94 25.21
C PRO A 250 49.88 -11.68 24.89
N ILE A 251 49.33 -10.59 25.41
CA ILE A 251 47.95 -10.19 25.16
C ILE A 251 47.83 -9.81 23.68
N ASP A 252 46.91 -10.46 22.96
CA ASP A 252 46.54 -10.05 21.61
C ASP A 252 45.66 -8.79 21.69
N TYR A 253 46.31 -7.63 21.64
CA TYR A 253 45.63 -6.33 21.64
C TYR A 253 44.73 -6.11 20.42
N GLN A 254 44.97 -6.80 19.30
CA GLN A 254 44.12 -6.71 18.11
C GLN A 254 42.79 -7.44 18.38
N LEU A 255 42.85 -8.67 18.90
CA LEU A 255 41.67 -9.42 19.31
C LEU A 255 40.92 -8.72 20.46
N LEU A 256 41.65 -8.22 21.45
CA LEU A 256 41.06 -7.50 22.59
C LEU A 256 40.28 -6.26 22.16
N LEU A 257 40.81 -5.43 21.24
CA LEU A 257 40.09 -4.27 20.73
C LEU A 257 38.86 -4.64 19.90
N LEU A 258 38.89 -5.76 19.17
CA LEU A 258 37.71 -6.26 18.46
C LEU A 258 36.63 -6.74 19.44
N SER A 259 36.99 -7.52 20.47
CA SER A 259 36.03 -7.96 21.50
C SER A 259 35.50 -6.81 22.36
N LEU A 260 36.32 -5.78 22.66
CA LEU A 260 35.82 -4.56 23.31
C LEU A 260 34.84 -3.79 22.40
N ALA A 261 35.09 -3.75 21.09
CA ALA A 261 34.12 -3.17 20.16
C ALA A 261 32.79 -3.95 20.16
N ASP A 262 32.85 -5.29 20.20
CA ASP A 262 31.66 -6.15 20.36
C ASP A 262 30.90 -5.79 21.65
N GLU A 263 31.57 -5.80 22.81
CA GLU A 263 30.96 -5.52 24.11
C GLU A 263 30.32 -4.11 24.18
N TYR A 264 30.97 -3.07 23.66
CA TYR A 264 30.38 -1.71 23.64
C TYR A 264 29.18 -1.59 22.69
N ILE A 265 29.24 -2.20 21.50
CA ILE A 265 28.14 -2.14 20.53
C ILE A 265 26.93 -2.95 21.04
N ASP A 266 27.15 -4.16 21.56
CA ASP A 266 26.08 -5.00 22.10
C ASP A 266 25.45 -4.37 23.37
N ALA A 267 26.26 -3.73 24.23
CA ALA A 267 25.76 -2.98 25.37
C ALA A 267 24.87 -1.79 24.97
N ALA A 268 25.22 -1.07 23.89
CA ALA A 268 24.39 -0.02 23.32
C ALA A 268 23.09 -0.62 22.72
N TYR A 269 23.22 -1.58 21.81
CA TYR A 269 22.11 -2.20 21.08
C TYR A 269 21.10 -2.89 22.00
N SER A 270 21.54 -3.46 23.12
CA SER A 270 20.65 -4.04 24.14
C SER A 270 19.64 -3.03 24.73
N GLN A 271 19.96 -1.74 24.67
CA GLN A 271 19.15 -0.63 25.19
C GLN A 271 18.40 0.14 24.09
N GLY A 272 18.72 -0.09 22.80
CA GLY A 272 18.21 0.68 21.66
C GLY A 272 16.69 0.87 21.65
N THR A 273 15.91 -0.21 21.82
CA THR A 273 14.44 -0.12 21.87
C THR A 273 13.90 0.73 23.02
N ALA A 274 14.57 0.74 24.18
CA ALA A 274 14.15 1.51 25.35
C ALA A 274 14.49 3.00 25.21
N ILE A 275 15.64 3.32 24.61
CA ILE A 275 16.11 4.69 24.37
C ILE A 275 15.28 5.34 23.25
N ALA A 276 15.04 4.63 22.15
CA ALA A 276 14.18 5.08 21.05
C ALA A 276 12.75 5.44 21.49
N LEU A 277 12.24 4.78 22.54
CA LEU A 277 10.94 5.05 23.13
C LEU A 277 10.96 6.26 24.08
N ARG A 278 11.99 6.39 24.92
CA ARG A 278 12.08 7.43 25.97
C ARG A 278 12.58 8.77 25.47
N GLN A 279 13.46 8.77 24.46
CA GLN A 279 14.05 9.94 23.80
C GLN A 279 14.62 10.98 24.78
N ARG A 280 15.27 10.48 25.85
CA ARG A 280 15.98 11.32 26.82
C ARG A 280 17.37 11.63 26.30
N GLU A 281 17.73 12.91 26.31
CA GLU A 281 19.05 13.39 25.89
C GLU A 281 20.17 12.62 26.62
N GLN A 282 20.08 12.43 27.94
CA GLN A 282 21.07 11.68 28.74
C GLN A 282 21.21 10.21 28.32
N ASP A 283 20.09 9.49 28.14
CA ASP A 283 20.09 8.09 27.70
C ASP A 283 20.72 7.97 26.28
N ILE A 284 20.43 8.92 25.38
CA ILE A 284 21.00 8.99 24.02
C ILE A 284 22.50 9.32 24.07
N ASP A 285 22.91 10.26 24.93
CA ASP A 285 24.29 10.66 25.13
C ASP A 285 25.18 9.49 25.58
N GLU A 286 24.67 8.61 26.44
CA GLU A 286 25.35 7.39 26.89
C GLU A 286 25.44 6.35 25.77
N TYR A 287 24.35 6.12 25.03
CA TYR A 287 24.32 5.26 23.85
C TYR A 287 25.37 5.69 22.80
N CYS A 288 25.40 6.98 22.45
CA CYS A 288 26.35 7.53 21.49
C CYS A 288 27.81 7.40 21.97
N LYS A 289 28.08 7.48 23.28
CA LYS A 289 29.42 7.24 23.84
C LYS A 289 29.86 5.78 23.70
N LEU A 290 28.94 4.82 23.91
CA LEU A 290 29.22 3.40 23.69
C LEU A 290 29.52 3.11 22.22
N ILE A 291 28.66 3.57 21.30
CA ILE A 291 28.87 3.41 19.84
C ILE A 291 30.17 4.08 19.39
N ALA A 292 30.46 5.31 19.82
CA ALA A 292 31.69 6.02 19.48
C ALA A 292 32.95 5.30 20.01
N THR A 293 32.87 4.67 21.20
CA THR A 293 33.97 3.88 21.76
C THR A 293 34.20 2.59 20.96
N GLY A 294 33.12 1.89 20.58
CA GLY A 294 33.18 0.73 19.70
C GLY A 294 33.76 1.05 18.31
N LEU A 295 33.28 2.13 17.68
CA LEU A 295 33.82 2.67 16.43
C LEU A 295 35.31 3.03 16.57
N GLY A 296 35.71 3.69 17.65
CA GLY A 296 37.12 4.01 17.93
C GLY A 296 38.01 2.77 18.08
N CYS A 297 37.51 1.70 18.70
CA CYS A 297 38.21 0.42 18.78
C CYS A 297 38.39 -0.24 17.40
N LEU A 298 37.34 -0.27 16.57
CA LEU A 298 37.41 -0.75 15.19
C LEU A 298 38.40 0.09 14.34
N GLU A 299 38.33 1.41 14.44
CA GLU A 299 39.20 2.32 13.68
C GLU A 299 40.67 2.19 14.12
N ALA A 300 40.94 2.08 15.42
CA ALA A 300 42.28 1.83 15.94
C ALA A 300 42.86 0.50 15.43
N VAL A 301 42.04 -0.56 15.33
CA VAL A 301 42.43 -1.84 14.72
C VAL A 301 42.76 -1.66 13.23
N LEU A 302 41.93 -0.93 12.48
CA LEU A 302 42.15 -0.67 11.04
C LEU A 302 43.35 0.25 10.74
N LYS A 303 43.75 1.13 11.67
CA LYS A 303 44.89 2.05 11.51
C LYS A 303 46.23 1.44 11.89
N ASN A 304 46.29 0.70 13.00
CA ASN A 304 47.57 0.35 13.64
C ASN A 304 48.03 -1.10 13.38
N TRP A 305 47.17 -1.99 12.89
CA TRP A 305 47.51 -3.39 12.61
C TRP A 305 47.37 -3.76 11.13
N ARG A 306 48.32 -4.56 10.62
CA ARG A 306 48.23 -5.18 9.30
C ARG A 306 47.46 -6.49 9.38
N LEU A 307 46.14 -6.38 9.27
CA LEU A 307 45.20 -7.51 9.26
C LEU A 307 45.40 -8.45 8.05
N GLN A 308 44.82 -9.65 8.11
CA GLN A 308 44.64 -10.49 6.91
C GLN A 308 43.53 -9.88 6.03
N PRO A 309 43.62 -9.91 4.68
CA PRO A 309 42.68 -9.19 3.81
C PRO A 309 41.19 -9.51 4.01
N ARG A 310 40.83 -10.75 4.37
CA ARG A 310 39.44 -11.15 4.67
C ARG A 310 38.95 -10.54 6.00
N THR A 311 39.76 -10.61 7.05
CA THR A 311 39.49 -9.94 8.35
C THR A 311 39.42 -8.43 8.17
N GLU A 312 40.34 -7.85 7.40
CA GLU A 312 40.40 -6.42 7.11
C GLU A 312 39.16 -5.92 6.36
N ALA A 313 38.66 -6.72 5.41
CA ALA A 313 37.41 -6.45 4.70
C ALA A 313 36.19 -6.54 5.63
N LEU A 314 36.09 -7.60 6.46
CA LEU A 314 34.99 -7.77 7.42
C LEU A 314 34.92 -6.61 8.42
N VAL A 315 36.07 -6.19 8.99
CA VAL A 315 36.14 -5.06 9.92
C VAL A 315 35.77 -3.74 9.21
N ARG A 316 36.22 -3.50 7.98
CA ARG A 316 35.78 -2.32 7.18
C ARG A 316 34.29 -2.31 6.88
N LEU A 317 33.72 -3.45 6.48
CA LEU A 317 32.28 -3.57 6.18
C LEU A 317 31.43 -3.26 7.42
N ARG A 318 31.80 -3.82 8.58
CA ARG A 318 31.11 -3.56 9.84
C ARG A 318 31.27 -2.12 10.32
N TYR A 319 32.49 -1.57 10.27
CA TYR A 319 32.77 -0.18 10.62
C TYR A 319 31.93 0.80 9.78
N ALA A 320 31.91 0.62 8.46
CA ALA A 320 31.08 1.45 7.57
C ALA A 320 29.57 1.26 7.76
N ARG A 321 29.12 0.05 8.13
CA ARG A 321 27.71 -0.22 8.45
C ARG A 321 27.26 0.54 9.70
N ILE A 322 28.05 0.49 10.78
CA ILE A 322 27.75 1.22 12.02
C ILE A 322 27.79 2.74 11.77
N LEU A 323 28.76 3.25 10.99
CA LEU A 323 28.77 4.65 10.58
C LEU A 323 27.50 5.05 9.83
N TYR A 324 27.02 4.23 8.88
CA TYR A 324 25.80 4.50 8.12
C TYR A 324 24.51 4.40 8.96
N GLU A 325 24.45 3.50 9.94
CA GLU A 325 23.28 3.27 10.79
C GLU A 325 23.19 4.25 11.97
N GLU A 326 24.31 4.63 12.58
CA GLU A 326 24.36 5.40 13.84
C GLU A 326 24.94 6.82 13.71
N THR A 327 25.42 7.24 12.52
CA THR A 327 26.06 8.55 12.34
C THR A 327 25.68 9.22 11.02
N GLU A 328 26.01 10.52 10.89
CA GLU A 328 25.90 11.28 9.63
C GLU A 328 27.21 11.24 8.80
N ASN A 329 28.22 10.45 9.19
CA ASN A 329 29.54 10.39 8.55
C ASN A 329 29.55 9.57 7.24
N ASP A 330 28.58 9.79 6.34
CA ASP A 330 28.43 9.05 5.06
C ASP A 330 29.74 9.05 4.23
N VAL A 331 30.52 10.14 4.24
CA VAL A 331 31.81 10.28 3.54
C VAL A 331 32.90 9.34 4.11
N GLU A 332 32.89 9.12 5.42
CA GLU A 332 33.83 8.21 6.08
C GLU A 332 33.46 6.75 5.81
N ALA A 333 32.15 6.44 5.84
CA ALA A 333 31.62 5.15 5.44
C ALA A 333 31.95 4.82 3.97
N GLU A 334 31.73 5.76 3.03
CA GLU A 334 32.13 5.64 1.63
C GLU A 334 33.65 5.43 1.48
N THR A 335 34.46 6.16 2.24
CA THR A 335 35.92 6.01 2.24
C THR A 335 36.37 4.63 2.74
N ALA A 336 35.74 4.11 3.80
CA ALA A 336 36.03 2.79 4.36
C ALA A 336 35.61 1.66 3.40
N LEU A 337 34.43 1.78 2.77
CA LEU A 337 33.92 0.84 1.78
C LEU A 337 34.76 0.84 0.50
N SER A 338 35.16 2.01 0.00
CA SER A 338 36.00 2.11 -1.20
C SER A 338 37.34 1.39 -1.00
N LYS A 339 38.01 1.62 0.14
CA LYS A 339 39.23 0.89 0.54
C LYS A 339 39.00 -0.62 0.70
N GLY A 340 37.80 -1.02 1.15
CA GLY A 340 37.40 -2.42 1.28
C GLY A 340 37.16 -3.10 -0.07
N ILE A 341 36.45 -2.45 -0.99
CA ILE A 341 36.16 -2.92 -2.35
C ILE A 341 37.46 -3.18 -3.12
N ASP A 342 38.39 -2.22 -3.08
CA ASP A 342 39.75 -2.34 -3.62
C ASP A 342 40.50 -3.56 -3.06
N LEU A 343 40.41 -3.78 -1.75
CA LEU A 343 41.07 -4.90 -1.07
C LEU A 343 40.45 -6.24 -1.45
N CYS A 344 39.11 -6.31 -1.47
CA CYS A 344 38.35 -7.50 -1.87
C CYS A 344 38.63 -7.88 -3.33
N GLU A 345 38.71 -6.91 -4.24
CA GLU A 345 39.05 -7.15 -5.65
C GLU A 345 40.47 -7.72 -5.81
N ARG A 346 41.47 -7.07 -5.20
CA ARG A 346 42.88 -7.51 -5.25
C ARG A 346 43.09 -8.92 -4.68
N ASN A 347 42.27 -9.32 -3.69
CA ASN A 347 42.36 -10.61 -3.01
C ASN A 347 41.30 -11.65 -3.46
N ARG A 348 40.50 -11.33 -4.49
CA ARG A 348 39.44 -12.21 -5.04
C ARG A 348 38.40 -12.66 -4.00
N LEU A 349 37.87 -11.70 -3.24
CA LEU A 349 36.78 -11.89 -2.28
C LEU A 349 35.46 -11.30 -2.86
N PRO A 350 34.78 -12.01 -3.79
CA PRO A 350 33.64 -11.45 -4.52
C PRO A 350 32.46 -11.12 -3.61
N ASP A 351 32.09 -12.03 -2.70
CA ASP A 351 30.93 -11.84 -1.83
C ASP A 351 31.07 -10.58 -0.94
N LEU A 352 32.23 -10.41 -0.29
CA LEU A 352 32.51 -9.20 0.49
C LEU A 352 32.61 -7.93 -0.37
N LYS A 353 33.11 -8.01 -1.61
CA LYS A 353 33.05 -6.88 -2.57
C LYS A 353 31.58 -6.49 -2.82
N TYR A 354 30.71 -7.45 -3.05
CA TYR A 354 29.30 -7.22 -3.32
C TYR A 354 28.53 -6.71 -2.10
N SER A 355 28.75 -7.24 -0.89
CA SER A 355 28.23 -6.68 0.37
C SER A 355 28.59 -5.20 0.53
N MET A 356 29.85 -4.84 0.29
CA MET A 356 30.31 -3.45 0.38
C MET A 356 29.68 -2.55 -0.69
N GLN A 357 29.58 -3.02 -1.93
CA GLN A 357 28.90 -2.28 -3.02
C GLN A 357 27.40 -2.11 -2.76
N GLN A 358 26.75 -3.08 -2.10
CA GLN A 358 25.33 -3.05 -1.74
C GLN A 358 25.06 -1.96 -0.68
N LEU A 359 25.92 -1.85 0.34
CA LEU A 359 25.86 -0.79 1.34
C LEU A 359 26.25 0.59 0.76
N LEU A 360 27.30 0.65 -0.08
CA LEU A 360 27.71 1.90 -0.74
C LEU A 360 26.60 2.48 -1.62
N ALA A 361 25.83 1.63 -2.31
CA ALA A 361 24.66 2.06 -3.08
C ALA A 361 23.53 2.63 -2.21
N ARG A 362 23.41 2.24 -0.94
CA ARG A 362 22.45 2.82 0.02
C ARG A 362 22.92 4.18 0.53
N ILE A 363 24.20 4.30 0.92
CA ILE A 363 24.84 5.58 1.30
C ILE A 363 24.69 6.59 0.15
N LEU A 364 25.11 6.23 -1.07
CA LEU A 364 25.00 7.10 -2.25
C LEU A 364 23.54 7.45 -2.60
N HIS A 365 22.55 6.67 -2.18
CA HIS A 365 21.14 7.02 -2.41
C HIS A 365 20.65 8.14 -1.47
N ARG A 366 21.21 8.28 -0.25
CA ARG A 366 20.91 9.43 0.62
C ARG A 366 21.31 10.76 -0.04
N SER A 367 22.51 10.80 -0.62
CA SER A 367 23.11 12.02 -1.19
C SER A 367 22.79 12.26 -2.66
N ASN A 368 22.70 11.20 -3.48
CA ASN A 368 22.41 11.30 -4.92
C ASN A 368 21.67 10.05 -5.45
N PRO A 369 20.32 9.98 -5.29
CA PRO A 369 19.51 8.86 -5.75
C PRO A 369 19.79 8.42 -7.19
N LYS A 370 19.97 9.36 -8.12
CA LYS A 370 20.20 9.06 -9.55
C LYS A 370 21.56 8.43 -9.82
N ALA A 371 22.59 8.84 -9.07
CA ALA A 371 23.91 8.21 -9.15
C ALA A 371 23.87 6.78 -8.57
N ALA A 372 23.20 6.59 -7.43
CA ALA A 372 23.02 5.27 -6.81
C ALA A 372 22.29 4.28 -7.74
N LEU A 373 21.17 4.68 -8.34
CA LEU A 373 20.45 3.82 -9.30
C LEU A 373 21.33 3.45 -10.50
N LYS A 374 22.07 4.41 -11.06
CA LYS A 374 23.00 4.18 -12.18
C LYS A 374 24.17 3.25 -11.81
N ALA A 375 24.66 3.34 -10.56
CA ALA A 375 25.72 2.45 -10.05
C ALA A 375 25.20 1.01 -9.89
N VAL A 376 24.02 0.83 -9.29
CA VAL A 376 23.34 -0.47 -9.19
C VAL A 376 23.04 -1.06 -10.57
N ASP A 377 22.53 -0.25 -11.50
CA ASP A 377 22.32 -0.66 -12.89
C ASP A 377 23.62 -1.05 -13.61
N GLY A 378 24.79 -0.59 -13.12
CA GLY A 378 26.13 -1.03 -13.55
C GLY A 378 26.50 -2.39 -12.98
N ILE A 379 26.44 -2.52 -11.65
CA ILE A 379 26.78 -3.75 -10.93
C ILE A 379 25.90 -4.94 -11.40
N ILE A 380 24.62 -4.71 -11.72
CA ILE A 380 23.74 -5.74 -12.30
C ILE A 380 24.29 -6.28 -13.64
N ARG A 381 24.84 -5.43 -14.52
CA ARG A 381 25.42 -5.87 -15.80
C ARG A 381 26.72 -6.67 -15.62
N ASP A 382 27.50 -6.33 -14.61
CA ASP A 382 28.68 -7.12 -14.24
C ASP A 382 28.24 -8.49 -13.70
N LEU A 383 27.23 -8.53 -12.82
CA LEU A 383 26.67 -9.77 -12.24
C LEU A 383 26.05 -10.69 -13.30
N GLU A 384 25.31 -10.13 -14.27
CA GLU A 384 24.81 -10.84 -15.47
C GLU A 384 25.98 -11.46 -16.26
N THR A 385 27.08 -10.71 -16.45
CA THR A 385 28.25 -11.12 -17.22
C THR A 385 29.04 -12.25 -16.52
N TYR A 386 29.26 -12.14 -15.22
CA TYR A 386 29.95 -13.16 -14.40
C TYR A 386 29.02 -14.31 -13.94
N ARG A 387 27.71 -14.21 -14.19
CA ARG A 387 26.67 -15.16 -13.79
C ARG A 387 26.57 -15.40 -12.29
N HIS A 388 26.78 -14.37 -11.49
CA HIS A 388 26.67 -14.42 -10.03
C HIS A 388 25.19 -14.29 -9.58
N VAL A 389 24.38 -15.29 -9.93
CA VAL A 389 22.89 -15.30 -9.80
C VAL A 389 22.40 -14.91 -8.40
N VAL A 390 23.05 -15.42 -7.35
CA VAL A 390 22.74 -15.10 -5.94
C VAL A 390 22.73 -13.57 -5.70
N TRP A 391 23.80 -12.91 -6.11
CA TRP A 391 23.96 -11.46 -5.99
C TRP A 391 23.12 -10.68 -6.99
N GLU A 392 22.86 -11.25 -8.19
CA GLU A 392 21.94 -10.64 -9.16
C GLU A 392 20.54 -10.44 -8.55
N TYR A 393 20.02 -11.41 -7.79
CA TYR A 393 18.77 -11.22 -7.04
C TYR A 393 18.86 -10.09 -6.02
N ALA A 394 19.93 -10.02 -5.21
CA ALA A 394 20.08 -8.99 -4.17
C ALA A 394 20.17 -7.57 -4.77
N PHE A 395 20.93 -7.39 -5.85
CA PHE A 395 21.04 -6.08 -6.51
C PHE A 395 19.77 -5.72 -7.29
N ARG A 396 19.06 -6.67 -7.90
CA ARG A 396 17.73 -6.39 -8.50
C ARG A 396 16.69 -6.04 -7.45
N LEU A 397 16.67 -6.70 -6.29
CA LEU A 397 15.77 -6.33 -5.18
C LEU A 397 16.13 -4.95 -4.62
N LEU A 398 17.41 -4.63 -4.40
CA LEU A 398 17.84 -3.28 -4.04
C LEU A 398 17.39 -2.26 -5.10
N ARG A 399 17.55 -2.58 -6.38
CA ARG A 399 17.13 -1.71 -7.50
C ARG A 399 15.63 -1.44 -7.52
N VAL A 400 14.82 -2.40 -7.09
CA VAL A 400 13.37 -2.26 -6.88
C VAL A 400 13.08 -1.40 -5.66
N THR A 401 13.68 -1.68 -4.49
CA THR A 401 13.48 -0.90 -3.26
C THR A 401 13.78 0.58 -3.48
N LEU A 402 14.97 0.90 -4.03
CA LEU A 402 15.38 2.29 -4.29
C LEU A 402 14.55 2.98 -5.39
N SER A 403 13.90 2.21 -6.28
CA SER A 403 12.92 2.76 -7.22
C SER A 403 11.60 3.09 -6.53
N LEU A 404 11.08 2.20 -5.68
CA LEU A 404 9.80 2.35 -4.99
C LEU A 404 9.86 3.33 -3.80
N SER A 405 11.05 3.79 -3.40
CA SER A 405 11.23 4.97 -2.55
C SER A 405 10.84 6.29 -3.24
N SER A 406 10.66 6.28 -4.57
CA SER A 406 10.29 7.43 -5.40
C SER A 406 8.85 7.30 -5.92
N SER A 407 8.04 8.35 -5.79
CA SER A 407 6.69 8.41 -6.37
C SER A 407 6.67 8.68 -7.89
N SER A 408 7.83 8.60 -8.55
CA SER A 408 7.99 8.76 -9.99
C SER A 408 7.45 7.57 -10.77
N HIS A 409 6.62 7.83 -11.78
CA HIS A 409 6.14 6.79 -12.68
C HIS A 409 7.27 6.10 -13.47
N GLN A 410 8.38 6.79 -13.75
CA GLN A 410 9.55 6.18 -14.39
C GLN A 410 10.25 5.17 -13.47
N ASP A 411 10.36 5.51 -12.18
CA ASP A 411 11.00 4.63 -11.19
C ASP A 411 10.11 3.41 -10.87
N PHE A 412 8.78 3.59 -10.85
CA PHE A 412 7.81 2.49 -10.80
C PHE A 412 7.94 1.51 -11.98
N VAL A 413 8.02 2.00 -13.22
CA VAL A 413 8.20 1.12 -14.40
C VAL A 413 9.56 0.40 -14.34
N ALA A 414 10.62 1.07 -13.85
CA ALA A 414 11.93 0.45 -13.64
C ALA A 414 11.92 -0.64 -12.54
N ALA A 415 11.07 -0.50 -11.52
CA ALA A 415 10.84 -1.55 -10.52
C ALA A 415 10.15 -2.78 -11.14
N LEU A 416 9.03 -2.58 -11.86
CA LEU A 416 8.31 -3.68 -12.53
C LEU A 416 9.22 -4.47 -13.48
N HIS A 417 10.04 -3.79 -14.29
CA HIS A 417 11.01 -4.47 -15.17
C HIS A 417 12.03 -5.32 -14.39
N ASN A 418 12.53 -4.85 -13.25
CA ASN A 418 13.46 -5.64 -12.42
C ASN A 418 12.78 -6.81 -11.71
N LEU A 419 11.52 -6.67 -11.28
CA LEU A 419 10.72 -7.77 -10.74
C LEU A 419 10.49 -8.86 -11.80
N GLN A 420 10.12 -8.48 -13.02
CA GLN A 420 9.96 -9.40 -14.16
C GLN A 420 11.28 -10.11 -14.52
N LYS A 421 12.43 -9.43 -14.38
CA LYS A 421 13.75 -10.06 -14.51
C LYS A 421 14.03 -11.09 -13.40
N ILE A 422 13.71 -10.78 -12.14
CA ILE A 422 13.80 -11.74 -11.02
C ILE A 422 12.90 -12.96 -11.28
N SER A 423 11.64 -12.75 -11.69
CA SER A 423 10.70 -13.83 -12.03
C SER A 423 11.19 -14.71 -13.19
N SER A 424 11.80 -14.12 -14.21
CA SER A 424 12.39 -14.88 -15.33
C SER A 424 13.61 -15.70 -14.88
N LEU A 425 14.52 -15.12 -14.10
CA LEU A 425 15.74 -15.75 -13.61
C LEU A 425 15.43 -16.89 -12.62
N SER A 426 14.50 -16.67 -11.68
CA SER A 426 14.08 -17.66 -10.70
C SER A 426 13.31 -18.83 -11.32
N SER A 427 12.50 -18.58 -12.36
CA SER A 427 11.86 -19.65 -13.12
C SER A 427 12.87 -20.53 -13.90
N GLN A 428 13.95 -19.94 -14.42
CA GLN A 428 15.01 -20.67 -15.14
C GLN A 428 15.90 -21.52 -14.22
N ASN A 429 16.22 -21.02 -13.02
CA ASN A 429 17.08 -21.72 -12.07
C ASN A 429 16.32 -22.71 -11.19
N GLY A 430 15.04 -22.45 -10.89
CA GLY A 430 14.19 -23.24 -10.01
C GLY A 430 13.94 -22.63 -8.62
N ASP A 431 14.28 -21.35 -8.42
CA ASP A 431 14.23 -20.66 -7.13
C ASP A 431 12.81 -20.17 -6.78
N ARG A 432 11.87 -21.09 -6.50
CA ARG A 432 10.43 -20.78 -6.39
C ARG A 432 10.08 -19.73 -5.34
N GLY A 433 10.75 -19.74 -4.18
CA GLY A 433 10.57 -18.68 -3.17
C GLY A 433 10.89 -17.28 -3.69
N MET A 434 11.94 -17.12 -4.52
CA MET A 434 12.29 -15.83 -5.14
C MET A 434 11.27 -15.41 -6.20
N PHE A 435 10.74 -16.36 -6.96
CA PHE A 435 9.66 -16.12 -7.93
C PHE A 435 8.38 -15.61 -7.23
N VAL A 436 8.02 -16.22 -6.10
CA VAL A 436 6.88 -15.82 -5.27
C VAL A 436 7.08 -14.43 -4.66
N ILE A 437 8.26 -14.13 -4.10
CA ILE A 437 8.58 -12.79 -3.60
C ILE A 437 8.47 -11.71 -4.68
N ALA A 438 9.04 -11.95 -5.87
CA ALA A 438 8.94 -10.99 -6.98
C ALA A 438 7.47 -10.73 -7.36
N SER A 439 6.67 -11.79 -7.46
CA SER A 439 5.23 -11.71 -7.75
C SER A 439 4.43 -10.97 -6.65
N ILE A 440 4.81 -11.12 -5.38
CA ILE A 440 4.18 -10.44 -4.24
C ILE A 440 4.55 -8.95 -4.20
N ILE A 441 5.82 -8.61 -4.45
CA ILE A 441 6.27 -7.20 -4.54
C ILE A 441 5.64 -6.52 -5.77
N GLU A 442 5.47 -7.23 -6.89
CA GLU A 442 4.76 -6.74 -8.08
C GLU A 442 3.28 -6.43 -7.74
N ALA A 443 2.61 -7.30 -6.99
CA ALA A 443 1.24 -7.04 -6.52
C ALA A 443 1.16 -5.80 -5.60
N LEU A 444 2.07 -5.67 -4.62
CA LEU A 444 2.13 -4.50 -3.73
C LEU A 444 2.43 -3.21 -4.49
N ALA A 445 3.39 -3.24 -5.42
CA ALA A 445 3.75 -2.10 -6.25
C ALA A 445 2.56 -1.64 -7.10
N HIS A 446 1.79 -2.57 -7.68
CA HIS A 446 0.57 -2.23 -8.41
C HIS A 446 -0.50 -1.58 -7.51
N LEU A 447 -0.73 -2.07 -6.29
CA LEU A 447 -1.71 -1.46 -5.38
C LEU A 447 -1.29 -0.07 -4.87
N GLN A 448 0.00 0.15 -4.65
CA GLN A 448 0.53 1.40 -4.07
C GLN A 448 0.83 2.50 -5.10
N HIS A 449 1.40 2.14 -6.27
CA HIS A 449 2.05 3.09 -7.18
C HIS A 449 1.47 3.12 -8.60
N SER A 450 0.57 2.20 -8.96
CA SER A 450 -0.02 2.21 -10.31
C SER A 450 -1.07 3.33 -10.46
N PRO A 451 -0.94 4.21 -11.47
CA PRO A 451 -1.96 5.23 -11.75
C PRO A 451 -3.16 4.67 -12.56
N ASN A 452 -3.08 3.42 -13.03
CA ASN A 452 -4.02 2.85 -13.99
C ASN A 452 -5.30 2.30 -13.36
N ALA A 453 -6.36 2.19 -14.15
CA ALA A 453 -7.65 1.62 -13.70
C ALA A 453 -7.60 0.09 -13.45
N ASP A 454 -6.69 -0.62 -14.13
CA ASP A 454 -6.47 -2.07 -14.05
C ASP A 454 -5.52 -2.49 -12.91
N ALA A 455 -5.05 -1.55 -12.08
CA ALA A 455 -4.07 -1.79 -11.02
C ALA A 455 -4.41 -2.99 -10.11
N ILE A 456 -5.69 -3.18 -9.76
CA ILE A 456 -6.12 -4.31 -8.92
C ILE A 456 -6.10 -5.63 -9.71
N GLU A 457 -6.47 -5.61 -10.99
CA GLU A 457 -6.42 -6.80 -11.84
C GLU A 457 -4.96 -7.27 -12.04
N GLN A 458 -4.03 -6.33 -12.20
CA GLN A 458 -2.59 -6.65 -12.23
C GLN A 458 -2.09 -7.20 -10.89
N ALA A 459 -2.52 -6.61 -9.76
CA ALA A 459 -2.17 -7.12 -8.43
C ALA A 459 -2.75 -8.53 -8.17
N GLN A 460 -3.99 -8.79 -8.56
CA GLN A 460 -4.62 -10.11 -8.51
C GLN A 460 -3.93 -11.11 -9.42
N ARG A 461 -3.51 -10.70 -10.63
CA ARG A 461 -2.76 -11.52 -11.59
C ARG A 461 -1.41 -11.96 -11.01
N ALA A 462 -0.63 -11.01 -10.48
CA ALA A 462 0.65 -11.31 -9.82
C ALA A 462 0.45 -12.17 -8.55
N LEU A 463 -0.60 -11.93 -7.76
CA LEU A 463 -0.95 -12.76 -6.60
C LEU A 463 -1.40 -14.18 -6.99
N ALA A 464 -2.13 -14.35 -8.09
CA ALA A 464 -2.49 -15.68 -8.61
C ALA A 464 -1.25 -16.45 -9.10
N THR A 465 -0.32 -15.73 -9.74
CA THR A 465 1.01 -16.25 -10.12
C THR A 465 1.81 -16.70 -8.89
N ALA A 466 1.84 -15.92 -7.81
CA ALA A 466 2.43 -16.32 -6.53
C ALA A 466 1.77 -17.60 -5.95
N ARG A 467 0.43 -17.59 -5.85
CA ARG A 467 -0.37 -18.69 -5.29
C ARG A 467 -0.24 -20.02 -6.04
N SER A 468 0.19 -20.01 -7.31
CA SER A 468 0.47 -21.25 -8.05
C SER A 468 1.56 -22.12 -7.42
N TYR A 469 2.40 -21.55 -6.55
CA TYR A 469 3.45 -22.24 -5.79
C TYR A 469 3.14 -22.42 -4.29
N GLN A 470 1.93 -22.11 -3.81
CA GLN A 470 1.58 -22.15 -2.37
C GLN A 470 1.70 -23.53 -1.70
N LEU A 471 1.83 -24.61 -2.49
CA LEU A 471 1.99 -25.99 -2.01
C LEU A 471 3.44 -26.50 -2.12
N ASP A 472 4.35 -25.71 -2.70
CA ASP A 472 5.77 -26.03 -2.85
C ASP A 472 6.47 -25.95 -1.48
N ASP A 473 7.29 -26.95 -1.13
CA ASP A 473 7.99 -27.00 0.17
C ASP A 473 8.88 -25.77 0.41
N SER A 474 9.37 -25.11 -0.64
CA SER A 474 10.19 -23.89 -0.52
C SER A 474 9.40 -22.61 -0.26
N VAL A 475 8.07 -22.69 -0.21
CA VAL A 475 7.14 -21.55 -0.04
C VAL A 475 6.16 -21.80 1.10
N ARG A 476 5.58 -23.01 1.16
CA ARG A 476 4.53 -23.39 2.12
C ARG A 476 4.94 -23.14 3.57
N ASP A 477 6.19 -23.42 3.91
CA ASP A 477 6.67 -23.38 5.29
C ASP A 477 7.11 -21.96 5.72
N ILE A 478 6.97 -20.95 4.85
CA ILE A 478 7.30 -19.53 5.14
C ILE A 478 6.02 -18.75 5.47
N VAL A 479 5.68 -18.68 6.76
CA VAL A 479 4.43 -18.07 7.26
C VAL A 479 4.28 -16.61 6.82
N GLN A 480 5.35 -15.83 6.83
CA GLN A 480 5.37 -14.40 6.45
C GLN A 480 4.84 -14.21 5.02
N ILE A 481 5.27 -15.06 4.08
CA ILE A 481 4.85 -15.04 2.67
C ILE A 481 3.36 -15.41 2.57
N ASN A 482 2.93 -16.46 3.28
CA ASN A 482 1.55 -16.92 3.25
C ASN A 482 0.57 -15.87 3.80
N THR A 483 0.84 -15.25 4.94
CA THR A 483 -0.03 -14.20 5.48
C THR A 483 -0.04 -12.98 4.57
N LEU A 484 1.12 -12.55 4.04
CA LEU A 484 1.19 -11.42 3.12
C LEU A 484 0.34 -11.65 1.85
N MET A 485 0.34 -12.87 1.29
CA MET A 485 -0.56 -13.24 0.19
C MET A 485 -2.05 -13.08 0.55
N GLN A 486 -2.48 -13.49 1.76
CA GLN A 486 -3.88 -13.32 2.17
C GLN A 486 -4.25 -11.86 2.42
N MET A 487 -3.35 -11.07 3.01
CA MET A 487 -3.57 -9.65 3.26
C MET A 487 -3.73 -8.85 1.96
N ILE A 488 -2.87 -9.10 0.97
CA ILE A 488 -2.98 -8.47 -0.36
C ILE A 488 -4.33 -8.82 -1.01
N ASP A 489 -4.79 -10.07 -0.87
CA ASP A 489 -6.07 -10.51 -1.46
C ASP A 489 -7.29 -9.81 -0.83
N VAL A 490 -7.26 -9.58 0.49
CA VAL A 490 -8.27 -8.79 1.20
C VAL A 490 -8.23 -7.33 0.72
N CYS A 491 -7.04 -6.75 0.59
CA CYS A 491 -6.86 -5.39 0.06
C CYS A 491 -7.38 -5.23 -1.38
N CYS A 492 -7.17 -6.20 -2.26
CA CYS A 492 -7.74 -6.20 -3.61
C CYS A 492 -9.27 -6.11 -3.57
N SER A 493 -9.94 -6.99 -2.81
CA SER A 493 -11.41 -6.99 -2.69
C SER A 493 -11.97 -5.73 -2.02
N LEU A 494 -11.23 -5.12 -1.08
CA LEU A 494 -11.59 -3.83 -0.49
C LEU A 494 -11.59 -2.72 -1.53
N LEU A 495 -10.57 -2.67 -2.39
CA LEU A 495 -10.43 -1.66 -3.45
C LEU A 495 -11.37 -1.89 -4.65
N GLU A 496 -11.92 -3.10 -4.81
CA GLU A 496 -13.06 -3.42 -5.69
C GLU A 496 -14.43 -3.09 -5.07
N TYR A 497 -14.44 -2.84 -3.77
CA TYR A 497 -15.60 -2.59 -2.92
C TYR A 497 -16.56 -3.80 -2.84
N ASP A 498 -16.04 -5.03 -2.90
CA ASP A 498 -16.82 -6.25 -2.64
C ASP A 498 -16.78 -6.60 -1.14
N VAL A 499 -17.88 -6.28 -0.45
CA VAL A 499 -18.07 -6.48 1.01
C VAL A 499 -18.36 -7.95 1.37
N ASN A 500 -18.58 -8.83 0.39
CA ASN A 500 -18.79 -10.27 0.62
C ASN A 500 -17.50 -11.05 0.38
N GLN A 501 -16.82 -10.80 -0.74
CA GLN A 501 -15.55 -11.43 -1.06
C GLN A 501 -14.44 -11.02 -0.07
N SER A 502 -14.37 -9.73 0.31
CA SER A 502 -13.39 -9.27 1.31
C SER A 502 -13.63 -9.92 2.68
N ALA A 503 -14.88 -10.04 3.13
CA ALA A 503 -15.23 -10.71 4.37
C ALA A 503 -14.94 -12.23 4.35
N GLN A 504 -15.10 -12.90 3.21
CA GLN A 504 -14.72 -14.31 3.04
C GLN A 504 -13.20 -14.50 3.10
N LYS A 505 -12.43 -13.65 2.40
CA LYS A 505 -10.96 -13.67 2.43
C LYS A 505 -10.41 -13.32 3.81
N LEU A 506 -11.07 -12.43 4.55
CA LEU A 506 -10.73 -12.12 5.93
C LEU A 506 -10.81 -13.35 6.84
N GLN A 507 -11.87 -14.17 6.72
CA GLN A 507 -12.00 -15.41 7.50
C GLN A 507 -10.87 -16.41 7.19
N ALA A 508 -10.42 -16.49 5.93
CA ALA A 508 -9.27 -17.30 5.55
C ALA A 508 -7.95 -16.76 6.14
N MET A 509 -7.74 -15.44 6.14
CA MET A 509 -6.60 -14.78 6.76
C MET A 509 -6.56 -14.97 8.29
N GLN A 510 -7.70 -14.76 8.97
CA GLN A 510 -7.83 -14.94 10.41
C GLN A 510 -7.53 -16.39 10.81
N LYS A 511 -8.17 -17.37 10.15
CA LYS A 511 -7.88 -18.80 10.38
C LYS A 511 -6.42 -19.16 10.11
N ALA A 512 -5.78 -18.56 9.11
CA ALA A 512 -4.36 -18.81 8.84
C ALA A 512 -3.46 -18.28 9.97
N MET A 513 -3.74 -17.08 10.51
CA MET A 513 -3.03 -16.56 11.68
C MET A 513 -3.27 -17.42 12.92
N ASP A 514 -4.54 -17.79 13.20
CA ASP A 514 -4.93 -18.62 14.36
C ASP A 514 -4.28 -20.02 14.35
N MET A 515 -3.83 -20.51 13.19
CA MET A 515 -3.10 -21.79 13.07
C MET A 515 -1.57 -21.65 13.22
N ASN A 516 -1.04 -20.43 13.15
CA ASN A 516 0.40 -20.14 13.11
C ASN A 516 0.89 -19.32 14.34
N ILE A 517 0.08 -19.21 15.40
CA ILE A 517 0.46 -18.51 16.64
C ILE A 517 1.65 -19.23 17.30
N GLY A 518 2.74 -18.49 17.57
CA GLY A 518 3.93 -19.06 18.21
C GLY A 518 4.71 -20.04 17.34
N ASP A 519 4.63 -19.94 16.01
CA ASP A 519 5.48 -20.72 15.11
C ASP A 519 6.98 -20.44 15.39
N LYS A 520 7.76 -21.51 15.53
CA LYS A 520 9.20 -21.48 15.81
C LYS A 520 10.02 -20.84 14.69
N HIS A 521 9.47 -20.75 13.48
CA HIS A 521 10.08 -20.05 12.35
C HIS A 521 9.85 -18.53 12.40
N TRP A 522 9.13 -18.01 13.41
CA TRP A 522 9.03 -16.56 13.63
C TRP A 522 10.16 -16.02 14.50
N SER A 523 11.01 -15.20 13.89
CA SER A 523 12.11 -14.48 14.54
C SER A 523 11.62 -13.25 15.32
N VAL A 524 12.33 -12.87 16.38
CA VAL A 524 11.92 -11.73 17.23
C VAL A 524 12.04 -10.38 16.51
N ASP A 525 12.94 -10.29 15.52
CA ASP A 525 13.19 -9.11 14.68
C ASP A 525 12.31 -9.05 13.41
N GLY A 526 11.63 -10.14 13.03
CA GLY A 526 10.85 -10.22 11.80
C GLY A 526 11.67 -10.58 10.55
N THR A 527 12.89 -11.10 10.71
CA THR A 527 13.69 -11.72 9.64
C THR A 527 13.17 -13.11 9.26
N PHE A 528 13.28 -13.48 7.98
CA PHE A 528 13.00 -14.83 7.50
C PHE A 528 13.91 -15.17 6.31
N SER A 529 14.17 -16.45 6.07
CA SER A 529 15.17 -16.89 5.09
C SER A 529 14.55 -17.76 4.00
N ILE A 530 14.87 -17.46 2.73
CA ILE A 530 14.38 -18.17 1.55
C ILE A 530 15.51 -19.03 0.98
N ALA A 531 15.32 -20.34 0.95
CA ALA A 531 16.28 -21.27 0.35
C ALA A 531 16.34 -21.09 -1.18
N LEU A 532 17.55 -20.87 -1.70
CA LEU A 532 17.83 -20.93 -3.14
C LEU A 532 18.10 -22.38 -3.55
N SER A 533 17.97 -22.67 -4.84
CA SER A 533 18.25 -23.99 -5.40
C SER A 533 19.74 -24.33 -5.31
N ASN A 534 20.05 -25.64 -5.31
CA ASN A 534 21.43 -26.12 -5.39
C ASN A 534 22.15 -25.61 -6.65
N ARG A 535 21.42 -25.29 -7.73
CA ARG A 535 21.98 -24.79 -9.00
C ARG A 535 22.44 -23.34 -8.87
N THR A 536 21.63 -22.52 -8.21
CA THR A 536 21.95 -21.12 -7.87
C THR A 536 23.05 -21.02 -6.81
N SER A 537 23.13 -21.98 -5.89
CA SER A 537 24.10 -22.00 -4.78
C SER A 537 25.54 -22.40 -5.19
N VAL A 538 25.78 -22.87 -6.42
CA VAL A 538 27.12 -23.36 -6.83
C VAL A 538 28.13 -22.22 -6.87
N GLY A 539 29.14 -22.30 -6.01
CA GLY A 539 30.26 -21.34 -5.98
C GLY A 539 30.05 -20.12 -5.09
N PHE A 540 28.94 -20.04 -4.34
CA PHE A 540 28.79 -19.06 -3.27
C PHE A 540 29.81 -19.34 -2.14
N GLY A 541 30.36 -18.29 -1.52
CA GLY A 541 31.41 -18.40 -0.51
C GLY A 541 30.96 -18.99 0.83
N GLN A 542 31.93 -19.29 1.70
CA GLN A 542 31.69 -19.60 3.12
C GLN A 542 31.48 -18.34 3.99
N ASP A 543 31.57 -17.15 3.40
CA ASP A 543 31.30 -15.88 4.08
C ASP A 543 29.78 -15.66 4.18
N SER A 544 29.21 -16.04 5.32
CA SER A 544 27.85 -15.63 5.66
C SER A 544 27.85 -14.14 6.00
N ASP A 545 27.04 -13.38 5.29
CA ASP A 545 26.66 -11.98 5.59
C ASP A 545 25.16 -11.97 5.96
N ASP A 546 24.64 -10.87 6.47
CA ASP A 546 23.23 -10.82 6.88
C ASP A 546 22.27 -11.00 5.70
N ILE A 547 22.70 -10.63 4.49
CA ILE A 547 21.96 -10.84 3.24
C ILE A 547 21.86 -12.35 2.89
N PHE A 548 22.89 -13.13 3.19
CA PHE A 548 23.02 -14.53 2.74
C PHE A 548 23.61 -15.46 3.82
N ARG A 549 22.80 -16.46 4.18
CA ARG A 549 23.17 -17.53 5.12
C ARG A 549 23.29 -18.87 4.39
N LEU A 550 24.09 -19.79 4.90
CA LEU A 550 24.16 -21.17 4.41
C LEU A 550 23.25 -22.07 5.27
N ASP A 551 22.46 -22.94 4.63
CA ASP A 551 21.68 -23.96 5.34
C ASP A 551 22.53 -25.18 5.71
N GLU A 552 21.98 -26.08 6.52
CA GLU A 552 22.64 -27.35 6.94
C GLU A 552 23.08 -28.25 5.78
N ARG A 553 22.59 -27.99 4.56
CA ARG A 553 22.85 -28.75 3.33
C ARG A 553 23.80 -27.99 2.38
N GLY A 554 24.34 -26.85 2.80
CA GLY A 554 25.26 -26.00 2.02
C GLY A 554 24.58 -25.19 0.91
N ARG A 555 23.26 -24.97 0.98
CA ARG A 555 22.52 -24.11 0.04
C ARG A 555 22.56 -22.66 0.54
N ALA A 556 22.65 -21.71 -0.37
CA ALA A 556 22.49 -20.30 -0.05
C ALA A 556 21.01 -20.01 0.28
N MET A 557 20.78 -19.26 1.35
CA MET A 557 19.48 -18.72 1.74
C MET A 557 19.57 -17.20 1.75
N MET A 558 18.64 -16.53 1.07
CA MET A 558 18.51 -15.07 1.16
C MET A 558 17.70 -14.71 2.41
N THR A 559 18.24 -13.83 3.26
CA THR A 559 17.50 -13.25 4.38
C THR A 559 16.69 -12.04 3.91
N LEU A 560 15.42 -11.99 4.26
CA LEU A 560 14.55 -10.83 4.15
C LEU A 560 14.02 -10.44 5.54
N SER A 561 13.49 -9.23 5.67
CA SER A 561 12.84 -8.75 6.90
C SER A 561 11.51 -8.08 6.57
N TRP A 562 10.50 -8.26 7.42
CA TRP A 562 9.20 -7.60 7.26
C TRP A 562 8.62 -7.08 8.58
N LEU A 563 7.93 -7.93 9.35
CA LEU A 563 7.28 -7.58 10.61
C LEU A 563 7.53 -8.67 11.66
N SER A 564 7.63 -8.26 12.93
CA SER A 564 7.55 -9.20 14.05
C SER A 564 6.13 -9.77 14.16
N GLU A 565 6.00 -10.95 14.78
CA GLU A 565 4.71 -11.61 15.00
C GLU A 565 3.67 -10.65 15.62
N HIS A 566 4.06 -9.95 16.68
CA HIS A 566 3.22 -8.98 17.39
C HIS A 566 2.72 -7.85 16.48
N ASP A 567 3.61 -7.32 15.64
CA ASP A 567 3.30 -6.19 14.75
C ASP A 567 2.37 -6.61 13.60
N LEU A 568 2.53 -7.85 13.13
CA LEU A 568 1.61 -8.44 12.17
C LEU A 568 0.22 -8.70 12.77
N TYR A 569 0.11 -9.21 14.00
CA TYR A 569 -1.19 -9.34 14.67
C TYR A 569 -1.90 -7.99 14.80
N ALA A 570 -1.20 -6.94 15.26
CA ALA A 570 -1.76 -5.59 15.33
C ALA A 570 -2.26 -5.08 13.97
N LEU A 571 -1.53 -5.35 12.89
CA LEU A 571 -1.93 -5.00 11.52
C LEU A 571 -3.12 -5.84 11.03
N CYS A 572 -3.18 -7.13 11.37
CA CYS A 572 -4.34 -8.00 11.08
C CYS A 572 -5.59 -7.57 11.85
N TYR A 573 -5.49 -7.09 13.09
CA TYR A 573 -6.60 -6.48 13.84
C TYR A 573 -7.12 -5.20 13.15
N PHE A 574 -6.23 -4.33 12.68
CA PHE A 574 -6.59 -3.13 11.94
C PHE A 574 -7.29 -3.46 10.60
N LEU A 575 -6.74 -4.40 9.81
CA LEU A 575 -7.34 -4.85 8.56
C LEU A 575 -8.71 -5.51 8.79
N SER A 576 -8.85 -6.31 9.85
CA SER A 576 -10.13 -6.91 10.28
C SER A 576 -11.19 -5.84 10.59
N SER A 577 -10.79 -4.72 11.19
CA SER A 577 -11.69 -3.58 11.42
C SER A 577 -12.14 -2.95 10.10
N ILE A 578 -11.21 -2.59 9.21
CA ILE A 578 -11.52 -1.97 7.92
C ILE A 578 -12.49 -2.85 7.12
N THR A 579 -12.21 -4.14 6.99
CA THR A 579 -13.05 -5.07 6.19
C THR A 579 -14.47 -5.23 6.74
N LEU A 580 -14.68 -5.14 8.06
CA LEU A 580 -16.00 -5.30 8.66
C LEU A 580 -16.79 -4.00 8.82
N THR A 581 -16.20 -2.83 8.53
CA THR A 581 -16.83 -1.49 8.65
C THR A 581 -18.27 -1.45 8.12
N ALA A 582 -18.51 -1.89 6.88
CA ALA A 582 -19.82 -1.83 6.23
C ALA A 582 -20.89 -2.79 6.83
N LYS A 583 -20.50 -3.67 7.75
CA LYS A 583 -21.38 -4.62 8.46
C LYS A 583 -21.33 -4.49 9.99
N ASN A 584 -20.56 -3.54 10.53
CA ASN A 584 -20.33 -3.35 11.98
C ASN A 584 -21.62 -3.19 12.80
N SER A 585 -22.61 -2.45 12.30
CA SER A 585 -23.93 -2.28 12.92
C SER A 585 -24.82 -3.54 12.90
N GLN A 586 -24.46 -4.55 12.09
CA GLN A 586 -25.25 -5.76 11.84
C GLN A 586 -24.64 -7.01 12.47
N ASP A 587 -23.32 -7.02 12.70
CA ASP A 587 -22.59 -8.18 13.24
C ASP A 587 -22.28 -8.09 14.74
N GLY A 588 -22.78 -7.05 15.41
CA GLY A 588 -22.57 -6.80 16.83
C GLY A 588 -21.26 -6.07 17.11
N HIS A 589 -20.95 -5.05 16.31
CA HIS A 589 -19.80 -4.16 16.43
C HIS A 589 -18.44 -4.87 16.32
N LYS A 590 -18.28 -5.83 15.40
CA LYS A 590 -17.02 -6.59 15.26
C LYS A 590 -15.86 -5.72 14.79
N ALA A 591 -16.11 -4.73 13.92
CA ALA A 591 -15.05 -3.84 13.47
C ALA A 591 -14.48 -3.01 14.63
N GLU A 592 -15.33 -2.56 15.56
CA GLU A 592 -14.91 -1.87 16.79
C GLU A 592 -14.21 -2.81 17.79
N LYS A 593 -14.65 -4.08 17.90
CA LYS A 593 -14.02 -5.08 18.78
C LYS A 593 -12.59 -5.43 18.35
N TYR A 594 -12.40 -5.79 17.07
CA TYR A 594 -11.04 -6.05 16.54
C TYR A 594 -10.13 -4.81 16.65
N LEU A 595 -10.68 -3.62 16.42
CA LEU A 595 -9.92 -2.38 16.54
C LEU A 595 -9.51 -2.06 17.98
N SER A 596 -10.42 -2.28 18.94
CA SER A 596 -10.14 -2.08 20.37
C SER A 596 -9.02 -2.99 20.85
N GLU A 597 -8.98 -4.23 20.36
CA GLU A 597 -7.91 -5.19 20.68
C GLU A 597 -6.57 -4.80 20.04
N GLY A 598 -6.58 -4.36 18.77
CA GLY A 598 -5.40 -3.77 18.13
C GLY A 598 -4.87 -2.55 18.91
N ILE A 599 -5.74 -1.61 19.28
CA ILE A 599 -5.40 -0.44 20.10
C ILE A 599 -4.83 -0.87 21.47
N ARG A 600 -5.40 -1.91 22.10
CA ARG A 600 -4.90 -2.47 23.37
C ARG A 600 -3.48 -3.02 23.22
N MET A 601 -3.20 -3.78 22.16
CA MET A 601 -1.85 -4.29 21.86
C MET A 601 -0.86 -3.14 21.64
N MET A 602 -1.22 -2.13 20.84
CA MET A 602 -0.35 -0.98 20.58
C MET A 602 -0.07 -0.17 21.86
N LYS A 603 -1.10 0.15 22.66
CA LYS A 603 -0.90 0.81 23.97
C LYS A 603 -0.07 -0.03 24.94
N SER A 604 -0.08 -1.36 24.83
CA SER A 604 0.78 -2.25 25.62
C SER A 604 2.24 -2.20 25.15
N SER A 605 2.50 -2.23 23.84
CA SER A 605 3.86 -2.24 23.29
C SER A 605 4.61 -0.93 23.49
N PHE A 606 3.90 0.20 23.62
CA PHE A 606 4.48 1.49 24.02
C PHE A 606 4.71 1.64 25.54
N ARG A 607 4.09 0.79 26.39
CA ARG A 607 4.29 0.81 27.85
C ARG A 607 5.39 -0.14 28.29
N SER A 608 5.40 -1.33 27.72
CA SER A 608 6.36 -2.40 27.99
C SER A 608 6.92 -2.91 26.65
N PRO A 609 7.86 -2.19 26.03
CA PRO A 609 8.48 -2.64 24.79
C PRO A 609 9.21 -3.96 25.02
N ARG A 610 9.07 -4.91 24.09
CA ARG A 610 9.93 -6.10 24.04
C ARG A 610 11.34 -5.63 23.68
N SER A 611 12.31 -5.87 24.57
CA SER A 611 13.72 -5.60 24.29
C SER A 611 14.20 -6.51 23.16
N THR A 612 14.65 -5.91 22.07
CA THR A 612 15.35 -6.59 20.97
C THR A 612 16.70 -5.90 20.83
N PRO A 613 17.84 -6.61 20.91
CA PRO A 613 19.15 -6.00 20.66
C PRO A 613 19.22 -5.49 19.22
N GLU A 614 19.27 -4.18 19.03
CA GLU A 614 19.17 -3.53 17.71
C GLU A 614 19.76 -2.10 17.71
N SER A 615 20.13 -1.60 16.52
CA SER A 615 20.57 -0.22 16.31
C SER A 615 19.46 0.79 16.64
N LEU A 616 19.83 1.97 17.16
CA LEU A 616 18.88 3.01 17.59
C LEU A 616 18.02 3.49 16.41
N ALA A 617 18.59 3.51 15.20
CA ALA A 617 17.87 3.79 13.96
C ALA A 617 16.79 2.73 13.63
N VAL A 618 17.09 1.44 13.78
CA VAL A 618 16.14 0.34 13.52
C VAL A 618 15.03 0.33 14.58
N ALA A 619 15.39 0.51 15.85
CA ALA A 619 14.43 0.70 16.95
C ALA A 619 13.46 1.85 16.67
N SER A 620 14.00 3.01 16.27
CA SER A 620 13.24 4.22 16.01
C SER A 620 12.30 4.06 14.81
N SER A 621 12.79 3.51 13.69
CA SER A 621 11.96 3.26 12.50
C SER A 621 10.80 2.28 12.79
N ARG A 622 11.04 1.23 13.58
CA ARG A 622 9.96 0.32 14.00
C ARG A 622 8.96 1.00 14.94
N LEU A 623 9.42 1.86 15.86
CA LEU A 623 8.53 2.63 16.73
C LEU A 623 7.72 3.69 15.94
N GLU A 624 8.31 4.33 14.94
CA GLU A 624 7.61 5.23 14.02
C GLU A 624 6.52 4.47 13.24
N TRP A 625 6.85 3.32 12.65
CA TRP A 625 5.86 2.46 11.98
C TRP A 625 4.72 2.06 12.92
N ARG A 626 5.04 1.69 14.18
CA ARG A 626 4.04 1.38 15.22
C ARG A 626 3.16 2.60 15.54
N ARG A 627 3.74 3.79 15.71
CA ARG A 627 2.99 5.04 15.94
C ARG A 627 2.08 5.37 14.74
N MET A 628 2.56 5.18 13.51
CA MET A 628 1.78 5.37 12.28
C MET A 628 0.60 4.39 12.17
N LEU A 629 0.78 3.10 12.46
CA LEU A 629 -0.32 2.13 12.53
C LEU A 629 -1.34 2.53 13.61
N TYR A 630 -0.86 2.96 14.78
CA TYR A 630 -1.73 3.36 15.88
C TYR A 630 -2.55 4.64 15.56
N CYS A 631 -1.96 5.65 14.91
CA CYS A 631 -2.69 6.81 14.41
C CYS A 631 -3.80 6.42 13.42
N ASN A 632 -3.54 5.44 12.53
CA ASN A 632 -4.56 4.92 11.62
C ASN A 632 -5.68 4.17 12.37
N MET A 633 -5.37 3.44 13.44
CA MET A 633 -6.39 2.82 14.30
C MET A 633 -7.29 3.86 14.98
N LEU A 634 -6.73 4.98 15.46
CA LEU A 634 -7.50 6.08 16.06
C LEU A 634 -8.41 6.79 15.04
N LEU A 635 -7.94 7.00 13.80
CA LEU A 635 -8.77 7.51 12.71
C LEU A 635 -9.97 6.58 12.44
N GLN A 636 -9.73 5.28 12.27
CA GLN A 636 -10.79 4.29 12.06
C GLN A 636 -11.79 4.26 13.23
N SER A 637 -11.31 4.38 14.47
CA SER A 637 -12.16 4.42 15.66
C SER A 637 -13.04 5.68 15.68
N THR A 638 -12.47 6.83 15.31
CA THR A 638 -13.17 8.10 15.17
C THR A 638 -14.27 8.01 14.10
N PHE A 639 -13.97 7.44 12.92
CA PHE A 639 -14.97 7.28 11.86
C PHE A 639 -16.09 6.30 12.21
N LEU A 640 -15.78 5.16 12.85
CA LEU A 640 -16.79 4.21 13.37
C LEU A 640 -17.69 4.87 14.42
N ALA A 641 -17.11 5.64 15.35
CA ALA A 641 -17.87 6.37 16.37
C ALA A 641 -18.78 7.45 15.77
N CYS A 642 -18.29 8.26 14.84
CA CYS A 642 -19.10 9.21 14.07
C CYS A 642 -20.27 8.50 13.35
N ALA A 643 -20.03 7.35 12.72
CA ALA A 643 -21.03 6.63 11.94
C ALA A 643 -22.24 6.12 12.77
N ARG A 644 -22.04 5.81 14.07
CA ARG A 644 -23.12 5.49 15.01
C ARG A 644 -23.48 6.63 15.97
N THR A 645 -23.17 7.88 15.56
CA THR A 645 -23.48 9.12 16.30
C THR A 645 -22.93 9.18 17.74
N ASP A 646 -21.82 8.50 18.01
CA ASP A 646 -21.11 8.54 19.29
C ASP A 646 -20.08 9.66 19.31
N TRP A 647 -20.61 10.88 19.37
CA TRP A 647 -19.82 12.11 19.35
C TRP A 647 -18.91 12.29 20.56
N LYS A 648 -19.13 11.52 21.65
CA LYS A 648 -18.20 11.49 22.77
C LYS A 648 -16.98 10.66 22.39
N LEU A 649 -17.16 9.38 22.03
CA LEU A 649 -16.03 8.52 21.67
C LEU A 649 -15.23 9.12 20.50
N ALA A 650 -15.93 9.63 19.47
CA ALA A 650 -15.29 10.28 18.32
C ALA A 650 -14.45 11.51 18.70
N LYS A 651 -14.86 12.29 19.72
CA LYS A 651 -14.05 13.39 20.23
C LYS A 651 -12.86 12.86 21.03
N ASP A 652 -13.10 11.95 21.97
CA ASP A 652 -12.07 11.42 22.87
C ASP A 652 -10.93 10.74 22.06
N THR A 653 -11.24 10.03 20.96
CA THR A 653 -10.22 9.42 20.07
C THR A 653 -9.54 10.42 19.13
N LEU A 654 -10.23 11.47 18.70
CA LEU A 654 -9.66 12.53 17.85
C LEU A 654 -8.73 13.45 18.66
N ASP A 655 -9.06 13.74 19.92
CA ASP A 655 -8.20 14.47 20.84
C ASP A 655 -6.94 13.65 21.19
N GLU A 656 -7.05 12.33 21.42
CA GLU A 656 -5.88 11.44 21.59
C GLU A 656 -4.99 11.45 20.33
N LEU A 657 -5.58 11.35 19.14
CA LEU A 657 -4.86 11.45 17.86
C LEU A 657 -4.21 12.83 17.66
N HIS A 658 -4.84 13.92 18.10
CA HIS A 658 -4.25 15.25 17.99
C HIS A 658 -2.99 15.39 18.84
N ASN A 659 -3.02 14.90 20.08
CA ASN A 659 -1.86 14.93 20.97
C ASN A 659 -0.68 14.15 20.37
N ILE A 660 -0.90 12.91 19.94
CA ILE A 660 0.13 12.06 19.32
C ILE A 660 0.67 12.70 18.03
N ALA A 661 -0.18 13.38 17.26
CA ALA A 661 0.24 14.11 16.06
C ALA A 661 1.11 15.35 16.37
N ASN A 662 0.92 15.96 17.53
CA ASN A 662 1.78 17.06 18.00
C ASN A 662 3.13 16.51 18.50
N ASP A 663 3.11 15.39 19.23
CA ASP A 663 4.32 14.70 19.73
C ASP A 663 5.20 14.15 18.58
N LEU A 664 4.59 13.72 17.47
CA LEU A 664 5.29 13.28 16.25
C LEU A 664 5.80 14.44 15.38
N GLY A 665 5.17 15.62 15.47
CA GLY A 665 5.49 16.77 14.65
C GLY A 665 5.48 16.47 13.15
N GLY A 666 6.56 16.82 12.46
CA GLY A 666 6.69 16.74 11.00
C GLY A 666 6.79 15.33 10.40
N THR A 667 6.88 14.26 11.21
CA THR A 667 6.95 12.87 10.70
C THR A 667 5.59 12.30 10.29
N LEU A 668 4.49 12.92 10.72
CA LEU A 668 3.14 12.42 10.45
C LEU A 668 2.72 12.67 8.99
N GLY A 669 2.77 11.63 8.16
CA GLY A 669 2.50 11.74 6.72
C GLY A 669 1.14 12.36 6.35
N ASP A 670 1.16 13.19 5.29
CA ASP A 670 0.05 14.03 4.79
C ASP A 670 -1.34 13.37 4.78
N THR A 671 -1.43 12.08 4.47
CA THR A 671 -2.72 11.36 4.40
C THR A 671 -3.40 11.26 5.76
N ILE A 672 -2.64 11.04 6.84
CA ILE A 672 -3.20 10.98 8.21
C ILE A 672 -3.64 12.38 8.66
N LEU A 673 -2.84 13.41 8.35
CA LEU A 673 -3.22 14.81 8.57
C LEU A 673 -4.52 15.16 7.82
N CYS A 674 -4.61 14.85 6.53
CA CYS A 674 -5.79 15.08 5.69
C CYS A 674 -7.05 14.42 6.27
N LEU A 675 -6.96 13.14 6.67
CA LEU A 675 -8.05 12.40 7.29
C LEU A 675 -8.43 12.94 8.68
N ARG A 676 -7.46 13.38 9.49
CA ARG A 676 -7.70 14.01 10.81
C ARG A 676 -8.47 15.34 10.68
N GLU A 677 -8.06 16.18 9.73
CA GLU A 677 -8.74 17.47 9.49
C GLU A 677 -10.17 17.26 8.96
N TYR A 678 -10.38 16.25 8.10
CA TYR A 678 -11.73 15.87 7.65
C TYR A 678 -12.58 15.28 8.80
N ALA A 679 -12.03 14.39 9.62
CA ALA A 679 -12.72 13.84 10.80
C ALA A 679 -13.14 14.95 11.78
N ARG A 680 -12.30 15.98 11.98
CA ARG A 680 -12.66 17.17 12.77
C ARG A 680 -13.83 17.93 12.16
N GLY A 681 -13.87 18.08 10.83
CA GLY A 681 -15.01 18.68 10.12
C GLY A 681 -16.30 17.90 10.34
N VAL A 682 -16.27 16.57 10.19
CA VAL A 682 -17.41 15.67 10.42
C VAL A 682 -17.91 15.75 11.87
N LEU A 683 -17.01 15.76 12.86
CA LEU A 683 -17.37 15.89 14.27
C LEU A 683 -18.11 17.21 14.58
N TYR A 684 -17.63 18.34 14.05
CA TYR A 684 -18.30 19.63 14.23
C TYR A 684 -19.63 19.70 13.45
N GLN A 685 -19.72 19.09 12.27
CA GLN A 685 -20.96 19.06 11.49
C GLN A 685 -22.04 18.25 12.22
N GLY A 686 -21.73 17.01 12.60
CA GLY A 686 -22.64 16.09 13.30
C GLY A 686 -23.02 16.52 14.71
N THR A 687 -22.22 17.36 15.36
CA THR A 687 -22.60 18.03 16.64
C THR A 687 -23.36 19.35 16.45
N GLY A 688 -23.50 19.84 15.21
CA GLY A 688 -24.29 21.00 14.84
C GLY A 688 -23.54 22.34 14.85
N ASP A 689 -22.22 22.37 15.05
CA ASP A 689 -21.40 23.57 14.83
C ASP A 689 -20.92 23.65 13.37
N LEU A 690 -21.85 24.06 12.52
CA LEU A 690 -21.62 24.18 11.08
C LEU A 690 -20.62 25.29 10.72
N LYS A 691 -20.31 26.22 11.64
CA LYS A 691 -19.29 27.26 11.42
C LYS A 691 -17.90 26.66 11.53
N THR A 692 -17.62 25.94 12.62
CA THR A 692 -16.31 25.30 12.83
C THR A 692 -16.10 24.14 11.85
N ALA A 693 -17.16 23.41 11.49
CA ALA A 693 -17.12 22.41 10.41
C ALA A 693 -16.69 23.02 9.07
N LEU A 694 -17.29 24.14 8.66
CA LEU A 694 -16.96 24.83 7.41
C LEU A 694 -15.53 25.40 7.39
N ILE A 695 -14.99 25.79 8.55
CA ILE A 695 -13.58 26.20 8.69
C ILE A 695 -12.64 24.99 8.56
N ALA A 696 -13.02 23.81 9.07
CA ALA A 696 -12.23 22.59 8.92
C ALA A 696 -12.24 22.07 7.48
N PHE A 697 -13.41 21.95 6.83
CA PHE A 697 -13.49 21.44 5.45
C PHE A 697 -12.83 22.34 4.40
N ARG A 698 -12.58 23.62 4.72
CA ARG A 698 -11.90 24.60 3.84
C ARG A 698 -10.39 24.73 4.08
N GLN A 699 -9.77 23.86 4.89
CA GLN A 699 -8.32 23.88 5.08
C GLN A 699 -7.58 23.57 3.76
N PRO A 700 -6.36 24.13 3.54
CA PRO A 700 -5.60 23.88 2.31
C PRO A 700 -5.34 22.39 2.01
N ILE A 701 -5.14 21.58 3.06
CA ILE A 701 -4.93 20.12 2.95
C ILE A 701 -6.17 19.33 2.48
N LEU A 702 -7.35 19.99 2.42
CA LEU A 702 -8.60 19.45 1.88
C LEU A 702 -9.02 20.15 0.57
N SER A 703 -8.14 20.95 -0.03
CA SER A 703 -8.41 21.66 -1.29
C SER A 703 -8.06 20.81 -2.52
N LEU A 704 -8.98 20.74 -3.48
CA LEU A 704 -8.77 19.99 -4.73
C LEU A 704 -7.84 20.74 -5.69
N SER A 705 -6.66 20.17 -5.95
CA SER A 705 -5.75 20.66 -6.99
C SER A 705 -6.32 20.41 -8.38
N GLN A 706 -6.42 21.47 -9.20
CA GLN A 706 -6.92 21.37 -10.58
C GLN A 706 -5.97 20.58 -11.50
N ALA A 707 -4.70 20.43 -11.12
CA ALA A 707 -3.67 19.72 -11.87
C ALA A 707 -3.54 18.23 -11.51
N GLY A 708 -4.27 17.74 -10.51
CA GLY A 708 -4.23 16.33 -10.10
C GLY A 708 -4.87 15.38 -11.13
N ASN A 709 -4.42 14.12 -11.14
CA ASN A 709 -5.05 13.09 -11.99
C ASN A 709 -6.49 12.81 -11.51
N LYS A 710 -7.45 13.25 -12.30
CA LYS A 710 -8.89 13.25 -11.96
C LYS A 710 -9.49 11.85 -11.86
N THR A 711 -8.81 10.82 -12.39
CA THR A 711 -9.31 9.43 -12.47
C THR A 711 -8.43 8.40 -11.79
N ALA A 712 -7.28 8.78 -11.20
CA ALA A 712 -6.41 7.85 -10.45
C ALA A 712 -7.20 7.13 -9.36
N ARG A 713 -7.10 5.79 -9.26
CA ARG A 713 -7.99 5.02 -8.37
C ARG A 713 -7.65 5.19 -6.89
N ASN A 714 -6.37 5.29 -6.55
CA ASN A 714 -5.86 5.18 -5.19
C ASN A 714 -5.23 6.51 -4.71
N ASP A 715 -6.01 7.59 -4.64
CA ASP A 715 -5.60 8.87 -4.03
C ASP A 715 -6.49 9.21 -2.82
N PRO A 716 -6.11 8.79 -1.60
CA PRO A 716 -6.88 9.05 -0.40
C PRO A 716 -7.04 10.55 -0.08
N ARG A 717 -6.09 11.41 -0.49
CA ARG A 717 -6.15 12.85 -0.20
C ARG A 717 -7.16 13.53 -1.10
N ARG A 718 -7.14 13.25 -2.41
CA ARG A 718 -8.17 13.72 -3.34
C ARG A 718 -9.55 13.20 -2.95
N ASP A 719 -9.67 11.93 -2.59
CA ASP A 719 -10.96 11.35 -2.21
C ASP A 719 -11.51 11.97 -0.91
N THR A 720 -10.64 12.26 0.08
CA THR A 720 -11.01 13.00 1.30
C THR A 720 -11.38 14.46 1.00
N ALA A 721 -10.67 15.12 0.09
CA ALA A 721 -10.97 16.48 -0.36
C ALA A 721 -12.30 16.57 -1.16
N ILE A 722 -12.65 15.54 -1.94
CA ILE A 722 -13.96 15.42 -2.59
C ILE A 722 -15.07 15.36 -1.52
N LEU A 723 -14.89 14.54 -0.47
CA LEU A 723 -15.85 14.46 0.64
C LEU A 723 -15.96 15.80 1.38
N ALA A 724 -14.85 16.43 1.79
CA ALA A 724 -14.85 17.73 2.44
C ALA A 724 -15.59 18.82 1.62
N ALA A 725 -15.45 18.79 0.28
CA ALA A 725 -16.15 19.68 -0.62
C ALA A 725 -17.66 19.35 -0.75
N LEU A 726 -18.06 18.07 -0.70
CA LEU A 726 -19.46 17.65 -0.65
C LEU A 726 -20.13 18.07 0.66
N ASN A 727 -19.48 17.86 1.81
CA ASN A 727 -19.93 18.36 3.12
C ASN A 727 -20.04 19.90 3.13
N THR A 728 -19.08 20.59 2.49
CA THR A 728 -19.16 22.04 2.26
C THR A 728 -20.38 22.45 1.44
N VAL A 729 -20.72 21.71 0.36
CA VAL A 729 -21.95 21.97 -0.42
C VAL A 729 -23.20 21.78 0.44
N LEU A 730 -23.28 20.72 1.25
CA LEU A 730 -24.42 20.48 2.15
C LEU A 730 -24.65 21.65 3.12
N ILE A 731 -23.59 22.11 3.80
CA ILE A 731 -23.65 23.26 4.73
C ILE A 731 -24.06 24.57 4.02
N LEU A 732 -23.61 24.78 2.78
CA LEU A 732 -23.85 26.03 2.03
C LEU A 732 -25.19 26.09 1.29
N THR A 733 -25.87 24.96 1.03
CA THR A 733 -27.16 24.93 0.33
C THR A 733 -28.35 25.23 1.26
N ASN A 734 -28.11 25.94 2.35
CA ASN A 734 -29.15 26.35 3.29
C ASN A 734 -29.94 27.54 2.67
N PRO A 735 -31.26 27.43 2.41
CA PRO A 735 -32.03 28.47 1.72
C PRO A 735 -32.03 29.84 2.40
N SER A 736 -31.70 29.90 3.70
CA SER A 736 -31.62 31.14 4.48
C SER A 736 -30.27 31.89 4.35
N GLN A 737 -29.33 31.43 3.51
CA GLN A 737 -28.03 32.09 3.32
C GLN A 737 -27.84 32.66 1.90
N PRO A 738 -27.19 33.84 1.75
CA PRO A 738 -26.82 34.37 0.43
C PRO A 738 -25.73 33.55 -0.28
N ALA A 739 -25.09 32.59 0.42
CA ALA A 739 -23.99 31.77 -0.09
C ALA A 739 -24.42 30.63 -1.04
N ASN A 740 -25.72 30.43 -1.30
CA ASN A 740 -26.23 29.35 -2.18
C ASN A 740 -25.58 29.35 -3.58
N SER A 741 -25.24 30.52 -4.13
CA SER A 741 -24.53 30.62 -5.42
C SER A 741 -23.10 30.06 -5.40
N SER A 742 -22.49 29.92 -4.22
CA SER A 742 -21.20 29.23 -4.05
C SER A 742 -21.37 27.72 -4.04
N ALA A 743 -22.45 27.19 -3.47
CA ALA A 743 -22.70 25.75 -3.41
C ALA A 743 -22.79 25.13 -4.82
N SER A 744 -23.55 25.76 -5.72
CA SER A 744 -23.65 25.33 -7.11
C SER A 744 -22.30 25.39 -7.87
N LYS A 745 -21.47 26.40 -7.59
CA LYS A 745 -20.12 26.51 -8.18
C LYS A 745 -19.19 25.40 -7.70
N THR A 746 -19.18 25.09 -6.40
CA THR A 746 -18.41 23.97 -5.84
C THR A 746 -18.88 22.64 -6.40
N LEU A 747 -20.20 22.41 -6.51
CA LEU A 747 -20.75 21.16 -7.04
C LEU A 747 -20.43 20.96 -8.54
N ALA A 748 -20.46 22.03 -9.34
CA ALA A 748 -20.02 21.99 -10.74
C ALA A 748 -18.51 21.72 -10.89
N ALA A 749 -17.68 22.20 -9.95
CA ALA A 749 -16.25 21.88 -9.92
C ALA A 749 -15.95 20.43 -9.50
N LEU A 750 -16.86 19.78 -8.76
CA LEU A 750 -16.76 18.39 -8.32
C LEU A 750 -17.19 17.37 -9.38
N GLU A 751 -18.12 17.73 -10.27
CA GLU A 751 -18.69 16.82 -11.27
C GLU A 751 -17.65 15.99 -12.05
N PRO A 752 -16.53 16.58 -12.57
CA PRO A 752 -15.55 15.82 -13.36
C PRO A 752 -14.79 14.74 -12.57
N PHE A 753 -14.75 14.85 -11.24
CA PHE A 753 -14.09 13.88 -10.36
C PHE A 753 -15.07 12.80 -9.87
N CYS A 754 -16.36 13.14 -9.73
CA CYS A 754 -17.33 12.30 -9.03
C CYS A 754 -18.20 11.45 -9.96
N ARG A 755 -18.67 12.04 -11.07
CA ARG A 755 -19.74 11.47 -11.92
C ARG A 755 -19.39 10.08 -12.47
N ASN A 756 -18.15 9.91 -12.92
CA ASN A 756 -17.59 8.66 -13.45
C ASN A 756 -16.47 8.11 -12.54
N SER A 757 -16.51 8.39 -11.24
CA SER A 757 -15.46 7.93 -10.31
C SER A 757 -15.42 6.39 -10.25
N PRO A 758 -14.23 5.75 -10.24
CA PRO A 758 -14.13 4.33 -9.93
C PRO A 758 -14.53 4.02 -8.48
N ASN A 759 -14.51 5.02 -7.60
CA ASN A 759 -14.89 4.88 -6.19
C ASN A 759 -16.42 4.96 -6.03
N LYS A 760 -17.04 3.80 -5.82
CA LYS A 760 -18.50 3.66 -5.63
C LYS A 760 -19.03 4.45 -4.43
N TYR A 761 -18.22 4.67 -3.38
CA TYR A 761 -18.63 5.50 -2.22
C TYR A 761 -18.77 6.98 -2.62
N ILE A 762 -17.80 7.51 -3.37
CA ILE A 762 -17.87 8.88 -3.91
C ILE A 762 -19.04 9.03 -4.87
N GLN A 763 -19.27 8.06 -5.75
CA GLN A 763 -20.42 8.08 -6.66
C GLN A 763 -21.74 8.11 -5.88
N ALA A 764 -21.90 7.24 -4.87
CA ALA A 764 -23.11 7.17 -4.04
C ALA A 764 -23.38 8.48 -3.28
N ALA A 765 -22.33 9.10 -2.72
CA ALA A 765 -22.41 10.37 -1.98
C ALA A 765 -22.68 11.57 -2.89
N TYR A 766 -21.96 11.69 -4.02
CA TYR A 766 -22.15 12.78 -4.98
C TYR A 766 -23.59 12.82 -5.52
N PHE A 767 -24.12 11.68 -5.97
CA PHE A 767 -25.48 11.63 -6.50
C PHE A 767 -26.56 11.84 -5.42
N LEU A 768 -26.29 11.49 -4.15
CA LEU A 768 -27.16 11.90 -3.02
C LEU A 768 -27.16 13.43 -2.86
N VAL A 769 -26.00 14.08 -2.84
CA VAL A 769 -25.90 15.54 -2.71
C VAL A 769 -26.59 16.25 -3.89
N CYS A 770 -26.39 15.78 -5.14
CA CYS A 770 -27.11 16.32 -6.30
C CYS A 770 -28.63 16.18 -6.15
N ALA A 771 -29.12 15.00 -5.72
CA ALA A 771 -30.54 14.76 -5.52
C ALA A 771 -31.17 15.66 -4.43
N THR A 772 -30.46 15.94 -3.33
CA THR A 772 -30.99 16.72 -2.21
C THR A 772 -30.86 18.22 -2.40
N THR A 773 -29.86 18.69 -3.16
CA THR A 773 -29.62 20.11 -3.43
C THR A 773 -30.31 20.61 -4.70
N GLN A 774 -30.26 19.86 -5.81
CA GLN A 774 -30.75 20.30 -7.13
C GLN A 774 -32.22 19.92 -7.39
N THR A 775 -33.12 20.17 -6.42
CA THR A 775 -34.51 19.63 -6.46
C THR A 775 -35.46 20.29 -7.47
N GLY A 776 -34.94 21.13 -8.39
CA GLY A 776 -35.71 21.88 -9.39
C GLY A 776 -36.24 21.06 -10.57
N SER A 777 -35.70 19.87 -10.84
CA SER A 777 -36.21 18.95 -11.85
C SER A 777 -36.52 17.58 -11.24
N THR A 778 -37.82 17.26 -11.13
CA THR A 778 -38.31 15.97 -10.61
C THR A 778 -37.71 14.76 -11.34
N ILE A 779 -37.45 14.87 -12.64
CA ILE A 779 -36.85 13.79 -13.45
C ILE A 779 -35.38 13.61 -13.05
N GLN A 780 -34.63 14.70 -12.91
CA GLN A 780 -33.23 14.67 -12.51
C GLN A 780 -33.06 14.14 -11.07
N THR A 781 -33.85 14.65 -10.12
CA THR A 781 -33.83 14.17 -8.73
C THR A 781 -34.14 12.67 -8.63
N LYS A 782 -35.12 12.15 -9.39
CA LYS A 782 -35.39 10.69 -9.43
C LYS A 782 -34.22 9.89 -10.01
N ARG A 783 -33.57 10.41 -11.06
CA ARG A 783 -32.39 9.79 -11.68
C ARG A 783 -31.22 9.71 -10.69
N ASP A 784 -30.91 10.80 -10.02
CA ASP A 784 -29.77 10.88 -9.11
C ASP A 784 -29.99 10.03 -7.84
N LEU A 785 -31.21 10.01 -7.29
CA LEU A 785 -31.57 9.07 -6.21
C LEU A 785 -31.41 7.61 -6.63
N HIS A 786 -31.79 7.25 -7.86
CA HIS A 786 -31.65 5.88 -8.35
C HIS A 786 -30.17 5.49 -8.49
N ILE A 787 -29.32 6.37 -9.04
CA ILE A 787 -27.87 6.11 -9.15
C ILE A 787 -27.24 5.99 -7.75
N SER A 788 -27.58 6.90 -6.83
CA SER A 788 -27.10 6.85 -5.44
C SER A 788 -27.50 5.55 -4.72
N LEU A 789 -28.78 5.17 -4.81
CA LEU A 789 -29.29 3.92 -4.20
C LEU A 789 -28.63 2.67 -4.78
N ASN A 790 -28.45 2.59 -6.10
CA ASN A 790 -27.78 1.46 -6.74
C ASN A 790 -26.33 1.34 -6.27
N ALA A 791 -25.58 2.45 -6.24
CA ALA A 791 -24.19 2.48 -5.80
C ALA A 791 -24.05 2.15 -4.30
N ALA A 792 -24.90 2.73 -3.44
CA ALA A 792 -24.92 2.47 -2.00
C ALA A 792 -25.28 1.02 -1.67
N THR A 793 -26.24 0.43 -2.40
CA THR A 793 -26.63 -0.97 -2.24
C THR A 793 -25.49 -1.91 -2.66
N ALA A 794 -24.82 -1.63 -3.78
CA ALA A 794 -23.71 -2.44 -4.28
C ALA A 794 -22.51 -2.51 -3.33
N ILE A 795 -22.33 -1.50 -2.46
CA ILE A 795 -21.29 -1.44 -1.42
C ILE A 795 -21.83 -1.64 0.00
N SER A 796 -23.09 -2.10 0.14
CA SER A 796 -23.77 -2.33 1.43
C SER A 796 -23.83 -1.12 2.38
N ASN A 797 -23.68 0.12 1.89
CA ASN A 797 -23.72 1.33 2.72
C ASN A 797 -25.16 1.62 3.20
N SER A 798 -25.45 1.26 4.45
CA SER A 798 -26.76 1.41 5.07
C SER A 798 -27.15 2.88 5.33
N GLN A 799 -26.18 3.75 5.64
CA GLN A 799 -26.41 5.18 5.87
C GLN A 799 -26.89 5.88 4.60
N ILE A 800 -26.13 5.85 3.49
CA ILE A 800 -26.51 6.53 2.24
C ILE A 800 -27.85 5.98 1.72
N THR A 801 -28.07 4.67 1.84
CA THR A 801 -29.36 4.05 1.50
C THR A 801 -30.49 4.58 2.37
N CYS A 802 -30.28 4.74 3.69
CA CYS A 802 -31.24 5.36 4.60
C CYS A 802 -31.53 6.82 4.25
N MET A 803 -30.50 7.64 4.01
CA MET A 803 -30.62 9.05 3.62
C MET A 803 -31.47 9.18 2.34
N ALA A 804 -31.13 8.40 1.31
CA ALA A 804 -31.82 8.42 0.03
C ALA A 804 -33.28 7.93 0.13
N LEU A 805 -33.55 6.87 0.89
CA LEU A 805 -34.93 6.38 1.12
C LEU A 805 -35.76 7.37 1.95
N THR A 806 -35.17 7.98 2.99
CA THR A 806 -35.87 8.97 3.84
C THR A 806 -36.19 10.22 3.03
N PHE A 807 -35.25 10.72 2.23
CA PHE A 807 -35.49 11.85 1.34
C PHE A 807 -36.49 11.50 0.22
N MET A 808 -36.46 10.29 -0.35
CA MET A 808 -37.44 9.85 -1.37
C MET A 808 -38.85 9.74 -0.78
N SER A 809 -38.97 9.10 0.39
CA SER A 809 -40.21 8.98 1.16
C SER A 809 -40.79 10.35 1.46
N TRP A 810 -39.95 11.28 1.94
CA TRP A 810 -40.35 12.66 2.11
C TRP A 810 -40.75 13.32 0.78
N LYS A 811 -39.84 13.49 -0.19
CA LYS A 811 -40.02 14.32 -1.39
C LYS A 811 -41.21 13.90 -2.28
N TYR A 812 -41.61 12.62 -2.26
CA TYR A 812 -42.65 12.10 -3.16
C TYR A 812 -43.89 11.49 -2.48
N PHE A 813 -43.82 11.15 -1.19
CA PHE A 813 -44.89 10.39 -0.52
C PHE A 813 -45.42 11.02 0.77
N HIS A 814 -44.83 12.10 1.29
CA HIS A 814 -45.15 12.65 2.64
C HIS A 814 -46.57 13.21 2.85
N ASN A 815 -47.38 13.31 1.80
CA ASN A 815 -48.78 13.77 1.82
C ASN A 815 -49.69 12.80 1.02
N VAL A 816 -49.20 11.60 0.67
CA VAL A 816 -49.89 10.67 -0.25
C VAL A 816 -50.44 9.48 0.54
N VAL A 817 -51.71 9.56 0.95
CA VAL A 817 -52.40 8.47 1.66
C VAL A 817 -52.47 7.23 0.78
N SER A 818 -51.52 6.31 0.97
CA SER A 818 -51.33 5.12 0.15
C SER A 818 -50.49 4.07 0.88
N GLU A 819 -50.74 2.79 0.62
CA GLU A 819 -49.91 1.69 1.13
C GLU A 819 -48.42 1.84 0.71
N GLN A 820 -48.18 2.42 -0.47
CA GLN A 820 -46.83 2.69 -0.98
C GLN A 820 -46.07 3.75 -0.16
N SER A 821 -46.76 4.77 0.37
CA SER A 821 -46.14 5.74 1.29
C SER A 821 -45.70 5.08 2.59
N GLU A 822 -46.52 4.16 3.12
CA GLU A 822 -46.22 3.39 4.32
C GLU A 822 -45.00 2.49 4.11
N LYS A 823 -45.01 1.69 3.03
CA LYS A 823 -43.88 0.83 2.62
C LYS A 823 -42.59 1.63 2.45
N SER A 824 -42.66 2.81 1.85
CA SER A 824 -41.51 3.70 1.68
C SER A 824 -40.95 4.21 3.01
N ALA A 825 -41.80 4.68 3.93
CA ALA A 825 -41.39 5.15 5.26
C ALA A 825 -40.88 3.99 6.16
N MET A 826 -41.49 2.80 6.07
CA MET A 826 -41.00 1.61 6.76
C MET A 826 -39.61 1.18 6.25
N ALA A 827 -39.37 1.21 4.94
CA ALA A 827 -38.07 0.88 4.36
C ALA A 827 -36.96 1.86 4.81
N ALA A 828 -37.26 3.17 4.83
CA ALA A 828 -36.36 4.19 5.36
C ALA A 828 -35.99 3.90 6.84
N ARG A 829 -37.00 3.67 7.69
CA ARG A 829 -36.83 3.32 9.11
C ARG A 829 -36.05 2.02 9.33
N ALA A 830 -36.27 1.00 8.49
CA ALA A 830 -35.53 -0.25 8.55
C ALA A 830 -34.04 -0.04 8.25
N MET A 831 -33.72 0.79 7.25
CA MET A 831 -32.34 1.13 6.92
C MET A 831 -31.67 2.04 7.95
N ALA A 832 -32.42 2.96 8.59
CA ALA A 832 -31.93 3.76 9.71
C ALA A 832 -31.49 2.87 10.88
N ARG A 833 -32.35 1.92 11.28
CA ARG A 833 -32.04 0.93 12.32
C ARG A 833 -30.86 0.03 11.92
N LYS A 834 -30.75 -0.34 10.64
CA LYS A 834 -29.60 -1.10 10.08
C LYS A 834 -28.29 -0.30 10.07
N ALA A 835 -28.33 1.03 10.16
CA ALA A 835 -27.15 1.88 10.25
C ALA A 835 -26.65 2.12 11.69
N ASP A 836 -27.47 1.84 12.72
CA ASP A 836 -27.24 2.25 14.12
C ASP A 836 -27.02 3.77 14.30
N ASP A 837 -27.63 4.57 13.41
CA ASP A 837 -27.51 6.02 13.41
C ASP A 837 -28.71 6.65 14.13
N LYS A 838 -28.48 7.31 15.27
CA LYS A 838 -29.54 7.84 16.14
C LYS A 838 -30.21 9.09 15.55
N LEU A 839 -29.52 9.84 14.69
CA LEU A 839 -30.09 10.96 13.96
C LEU A 839 -31.08 10.44 12.92
N TRP A 840 -30.66 9.49 12.09
CA TRP A 840 -31.50 8.91 11.06
C TRP A 840 -32.62 8.03 11.61
N ILE A 841 -32.43 7.34 12.74
CA ILE A 841 -33.52 6.64 13.44
C ILE A 841 -34.59 7.63 13.89
N SER A 842 -34.21 8.75 14.53
CA SER A 842 -35.18 9.76 14.97
C SER A 842 -35.97 10.36 13.79
N VAL A 843 -35.28 10.73 12.71
CA VAL A 843 -35.88 11.36 11.53
C VAL A 843 -36.78 10.39 10.75
N ALA A 844 -36.35 9.14 10.54
CA ALA A 844 -37.14 8.15 9.83
C ALA A 844 -38.34 7.63 10.65
N GLU A 845 -38.23 7.59 11.98
CA GLU A 845 -39.38 7.24 12.83
C GLU A 845 -40.41 8.37 12.91
N GLU A 846 -40.03 9.66 13.00
CA GLU A 846 -41.03 10.75 12.94
C GLU A 846 -41.69 10.89 11.56
N LEU A 847 -40.95 10.59 10.47
CA LEU A 847 -41.54 10.51 9.13
C LEU A 847 -42.61 9.41 9.05
N LEU A 848 -42.31 8.19 9.53
CA LEU A 848 -43.29 7.10 9.59
C LEU A 848 -44.47 7.44 10.53
N ALA A 849 -44.22 8.06 11.69
CA ALA A 849 -45.27 8.50 12.60
C ALA A 849 -46.21 9.53 11.96
N THR A 850 -45.70 10.38 11.07
CA THR A 850 -46.54 11.29 10.26
C THR A 850 -47.36 10.52 9.24
N THR A 851 -46.75 9.61 8.46
CA THR A 851 -47.44 8.80 7.44
C THR A 851 -48.55 7.94 8.04
N LEU A 852 -48.29 7.28 9.17
CA LEU A 852 -49.30 6.50 9.91
C LEU A 852 -50.44 7.40 10.42
N GLY A 853 -50.12 8.61 10.91
CA GLY A 853 -51.13 9.59 11.33
C GLY A 853 -52.05 10.03 10.18
N GLN A 854 -51.51 10.31 9.00
CA GLN A 854 -52.27 10.65 7.80
C GLN A 854 -53.18 9.50 7.30
N GLN A 855 -52.82 8.26 7.62
CA GLN A 855 -53.61 7.06 7.31
C GLN A 855 -54.63 6.69 8.41
N GLY A 856 -54.78 7.51 9.45
CA GLY A 856 -55.70 7.25 10.57
C GLY A 856 -55.18 6.24 11.61
N LYS A 857 -53.97 5.68 11.45
CA LYS A 857 -53.33 4.73 12.37
C LYS A 857 -52.75 5.43 13.61
N ALA A 858 -53.56 6.22 14.31
CA ALA A 858 -53.14 7.14 15.36
C ALA A 858 -52.44 6.45 16.55
N GLY A 859 -52.86 5.24 16.92
CA GLY A 859 -52.21 4.46 17.98
C GLY A 859 -50.78 4.04 17.63
N GLU A 860 -50.58 3.50 16.42
CA GLU A 860 -49.24 3.14 15.91
C GLU A 860 -48.36 4.39 15.73
N ALA A 861 -48.92 5.47 15.19
CA ALA A 861 -48.25 6.75 15.02
C ALA A 861 -47.68 7.29 16.34
N ARG A 862 -48.43 7.19 17.44
CA ARG A 862 -47.96 7.56 18.79
C ARG A 862 -46.77 6.69 19.23
N VAL A 863 -46.91 5.37 19.15
CA VAL A 863 -45.85 4.40 19.55
C VAL A 863 -44.57 4.56 18.72
N VAL A 864 -44.66 5.00 17.47
CA VAL A 864 -43.48 5.34 16.65
C VAL A 864 -42.89 6.70 17.04
N ARG A 865 -43.72 7.72 17.29
CA ARG A 865 -43.27 9.05 17.75
C ARG A 865 -42.55 9.02 19.10
N ASP A 866 -43.04 8.23 20.05
CA ASP A 866 -42.41 8.07 21.37
C ASP A 866 -40.98 7.49 21.23
N ARG A 867 -40.75 6.61 20.24
CA ARG A 867 -39.40 6.10 19.90
C ARG A 867 -38.53 7.14 19.18
N ALA A 868 -39.10 7.90 18.26
CA ALA A 868 -38.41 9.00 17.58
C ALA A 868 -37.89 10.06 18.58
N ALA A 869 -38.69 10.36 19.62
CA ALA A 869 -38.32 11.22 20.74
C ALA A 869 -37.22 10.61 21.62
N ASN A 870 -37.28 9.30 21.90
CA ASN A 870 -36.21 8.61 22.63
C ASN A 870 -34.88 8.64 21.87
N ALA A 871 -34.88 8.45 20.54
CA ALA A 871 -33.68 8.59 19.71
C ALA A 871 -33.14 10.05 19.73
N LEU A 872 -34.03 11.04 19.58
CA LEU A 872 -33.70 12.47 19.69
C LEU A 872 -33.08 12.81 21.05
N SER A 873 -33.51 12.14 22.13
CA SER A 873 -33.01 12.39 23.51
C SER A 873 -31.52 12.11 23.70
N VAL A 874 -30.88 11.33 22.81
CA VAL A 874 -29.45 10.99 22.90
C VAL A 874 -28.55 11.97 22.10
N LEU A 875 -29.13 12.72 21.15
CA LEU A 875 -28.36 13.58 20.24
C LEU A 875 -27.74 14.84 20.92
N PRO A 876 -26.75 15.50 20.29
CA PRO A 876 -26.14 16.73 20.82
C PRO A 876 -27.15 17.87 21.03
N PRO A 877 -26.96 18.77 22.01
CA PRO A 877 -27.92 19.84 22.33
C PRO A 877 -28.25 20.78 21.16
N ASN A 878 -27.29 21.05 20.28
CA ASN A 878 -27.51 21.91 19.11
C ASN A 878 -28.37 21.21 18.06
N VAL A 879 -28.07 19.93 17.74
CA VAL A 879 -28.89 19.08 16.86
C VAL A 879 -30.32 18.96 17.39
N LYS A 880 -30.48 18.67 18.69
CA LYS A 880 -31.78 18.66 19.39
C LYS A 880 -32.55 19.95 19.19
N LYS A 881 -31.97 21.10 19.55
CA LYS A 881 -32.61 22.43 19.39
C LYS A 881 -33.03 22.69 17.95
N VAL A 882 -32.17 22.36 17.00
CA VAL A 882 -32.38 22.59 15.56
C VAL A 882 -33.53 21.76 14.99
N LEU A 883 -33.64 20.48 15.35
CA LEU A 883 -34.75 19.62 14.94
C LEU A 883 -36.05 19.97 15.69
N ALA A 884 -35.97 20.15 17.00
CA ALA A 884 -37.12 20.42 17.86
C ALA A 884 -37.74 21.80 17.62
N ALA A 885 -36.97 22.87 17.39
CA ALA A 885 -37.51 24.20 17.16
C ALA A 885 -38.38 24.28 15.90
N LYS A 886 -38.06 23.49 14.85
CA LYS A 886 -38.89 23.42 13.64
C LYS A 886 -40.05 22.43 13.76
N SER A 887 -39.95 21.41 14.62
CA SER A 887 -41.09 20.58 15.03
C SER A 887 -42.12 21.39 15.83
N ALA A 888 -41.67 22.15 16.85
CA ALA A 888 -42.53 23.02 17.64
C ALA A 888 -43.19 24.14 16.81
N ALA A 889 -42.46 24.72 15.86
CA ALA A 889 -43.04 25.67 14.90
C ALA A 889 -44.12 25.02 14.02
N ALA A 890 -43.96 23.76 13.60
CA ALA A 890 -45.00 23.02 12.87
C ALA A 890 -46.23 22.71 13.74
N SER A 891 -46.06 22.35 15.01
CA SER A 891 -47.18 22.16 15.95
C SER A 891 -47.91 23.46 16.30
N ALA A 892 -47.21 24.60 16.38
CA ALA A 892 -47.84 25.91 16.55
C ALA A 892 -48.61 26.34 15.28
N ALA A 893 -48.08 26.03 14.09
CA ALA A 893 -48.73 26.33 12.80
C ALA A 893 -49.95 25.43 12.49
N GLN A 894 -50.14 24.30 13.17
CA GLN A 894 -51.24 23.36 12.89
C GLN A 894 -52.66 23.94 13.03
N GLN A 895 -52.83 25.14 13.61
CA GLN A 895 -54.13 25.83 13.64
C GLN A 895 -54.50 26.54 12.32
N HIS A 896 -53.55 26.85 11.44
CA HIS A 896 -53.80 27.44 10.11
C HIS A 896 -52.99 26.68 9.04
N GLY A 897 -53.70 25.93 8.20
CA GLY A 897 -53.10 24.81 7.46
C GLY A 897 -52.00 25.15 6.45
N GLY A 898 -50.77 24.67 6.71
CA GLY A 898 -49.70 24.59 5.73
C GLY A 898 -48.30 24.45 6.32
N ILE A 899 -47.45 23.65 5.66
CA ILE A 899 -46.00 23.49 5.93
C ILE A 899 -45.66 22.58 7.15
N THR A 900 -44.54 21.86 7.03
CA THR A 900 -44.54 20.38 7.12
C THR A 900 -43.24 19.78 7.71
N PRO A 901 -43.19 18.45 8.01
CA PRO A 901 -42.00 17.78 8.55
C PRO A 901 -40.71 17.85 7.71
N GLY A 902 -40.78 18.28 6.45
CA GLY A 902 -39.63 18.34 5.54
C GLY A 902 -38.47 19.20 6.04
N ALA A 903 -38.73 20.16 6.93
CA ALA A 903 -37.70 20.96 7.56
C ALA A 903 -36.75 20.15 8.47
N ALA A 904 -37.22 19.04 9.05
CA ALA A 904 -36.37 18.13 9.83
C ALA A 904 -35.53 17.24 8.92
N VAL A 905 -36.14 16.65 7.87
CA VAL A 905 -35.44 15.80 6.89
C VAL A 905 -34.33 16.57 6.18
N MET A 906 -34.62 17.76 5.64
CA MET A 906 -33.60 18.60 4.99
C MET A 906 -32.50 19.03 5.95
N LYS A 907 -32.80 19.23 7.24
CA LYS A 907 -31.80 19.63 8.22
C LYS A 907 -30.93 18.48 8.72
N ALA A 908 -31.44 17.25 8.69
CA ALA A 908 -30.65 16.04 8.89
C ALA A 908 -29.81 15.62 7.67
N ILE A 909 -30.02 16.27 6.51
CA ILE A 909 -29.15 16.14 5.32
C ILE A 909 -28.01 17.18 5.36
N GLU A 910 -28.20 18.30 6.07
CA GLU A 910 -27.19 19.35 6.30
C GLU A 910 -26.24 19.02 7.47
N ILE A 911 -26.63 18.08 8.34
CA ILE A 911 -25.90 17.60 9.53
C ILE A 911 -25.27 16.25 9.22
#